data_AF-A0A6I3K685-F1
#
_entry.id   AF-A0A6I3K685-F1
#
_cell.length_a   1.000
_cell.length_b   1.000
_cell.length_c   1.000
_cell.angle_alpha   90.00
_cell.angle_beta   90.00
_cell.angle_gamma   90.00
#
_symmetry.space_group_name_H-M   'P 1'
#
loop_
_entity.id
_entity.type
_entity.pdbx_description
1 polymer ?
#
loop_
_entity_poly.entity_id
_entity_poly.type
_entity_poly.pdbx_seq_one_letter_code
_entity_poly.pdbx_strand_id
1 'polypeptide(L)'
;MNVLVVVNRIGPLIGLVLGEIEASGYTPIVLNVKERKLYGATTPVPAWLNADGDLPSAKWFEDMLTAFGIGYVIGIGIWPSLFAAKNLDRRTVVSVLQPGELDFSKRRNKAKLVAFEQLADSAAGLVFLNEWEMSKAVSLGSTAPHFLWNLADSSCGTEMLDESSDVVGVVVDTDENYASVLDIEYAVSKLGEALEVEGKKVRVISSNSFFWYKDFTMGRSFRNVLRLRGREFSSLFFVGGDADSLAVAASHNGGMGRCYAAERIEMRLLARSQSFLSVCGVDKLVHEYGQPSDAGRSSSMGSQSHGRSLFAIIDQIMEKDLPRYWEDYGDFEEFSLFFSVAAVENRSNGARPQRIRNLYLEMADNWLTLQIGMTTKFLERRFRLVEDWLNSGKRCVLIYGENSTNPVQNRDVIIQAYRLVDLASSISRTPSLWFVRDLHWLDSSMFPDGPSAAVLASGIFELTRLDDSFGSFVAPSLESKRMFETLLESNCEVSFVDDELPPGVTESACALSRGPQEGTTFVYSGGIGSAYRMDAYLTAVASILLDENSSSSGFGRVYFDFIVRPQEQQALIGQLEELGISESPFVRVLNGDFNGYRPLTERACGVLLLESDYGKGAFPYKSVSYLEKGFTILCFRDSPVNRLFGPLGVTFATGYESGEVTATMARVAAESNHVSWQEIWQKHSWAERLKKIQALAVTAERELR
;
A
#
# COMPACT_ATOMS: atom_id res chain seq x y z
N MET A 1 -2.52 -39.41 -13.87
CA MET A 1 -1.71 -38.47 -14.66
C MET A 1 -0.91 -37.65 -13.66
N ASN A 2 0.35 -37.36 -13.97
CA ASN A 2 1.27 -36.76 -12.99
C ASN A 2 1.49 -35.27 -13.29
N VAL A 3 1.88 -34.52 -12.27
CA VAL A 3 2.20 -33.07 -12.36
C VAL A 3 3.58 -32.86 -11.80
N LEU A 4 4.45 -32.17 -12.54
CA LEU A 4 5.75 -31.79 -12.02
C LEU A 4 5.67 -30.43 -11.36
N VAL A 5 6.08 -30.33 -10.10
CA VAL A 5 6.20 -29.07 -9.36
C VAL A 5 7.69 -28.75 -9.19
N VAL A 6 8.15 -27.63 -9.75
CA VAL A 6 9.55 -27.20 -9.72
C VAL A 6 9.70 -26.09 -8.70
N VAL A 7 10.55 -26.30 -7.69
CA VAL A 7 10.66 -25.42 -6.52
C VAL A 7 12.11 -25.22 -6.08
N ASN A 8 12.34 -24.15 -5.29
CA ASN A 8 13.64 -23.87 -4.64
C ASN A 8 13.64 -24.10 -3.13
N ARG A 9 12.49 -23.90 -2.50
CA ARG A 9 12.24 -24.08 -1.06
C ARG A 9 10.95 -24.87 -0.89
N ILE A 10 10.70 -25.42 0.30
CA ILE A 10 9.40 -26.02 0.66
C ILE A 10 8.78 -25.13 1.75
N GLY A 11 7.56 -24.67 1.53
CA GLY A 11 6.82 -23.77 2.41
C GLY A 11 5.30 -23.92 2.27
N PRO A 12 4.49 -23.16 3.03
CA PRO A 12 3.03 -23.26 3.03
C PRO A 12 2.37 -23.19 1.65
N LEU A 13 2.79 -22.25 0.78
CA LEU A 13 2.23 -22.13 -0.58
C LEU A 13 2.42 -23.41 -1.41
N ILE A 14 3.55 -24.10 -1.23
CA ILE A 14 3.80 -25.37 -1.92
C ILE A 14 2.91 -26.46 -1.35
N GLY A 15 2.72 -26.47 -0.02
CA GLY A 15 1.75 -27.36 0.62
C GLY A 15 0.34 -27.23 0.02
N LEU A 16 -0.10 -26.01 -0.27
CA LEU A 16 -1.35 -25.74 -0.98
C LEU A 16 -1.35 -26.30 -2.40
N VAL A 17 -0.35 -25.97 -3.21
CA VAL A 17 -0.29 -26.42 -4.62
C VAL A 17 -0.31 -27.96 -4.69
N LEU A 18 0.44 -28.63 -3.81
CA LEU A 18 0.42 -30.09 -3.72
C LEU A 18 -0.98 -30.61 -3.35
N GLY A 19 -1.64 -29.97 -2.39
CA GLY A 19 -3.01 -30.31 -2.01
C GLY A 19 -4.03 -30.12 -3.14
N GLU A 20 -3.92 -29.05 -3.94
CA GLU A 20 -4.80 -28.80 -5.08
C GLU A 20 -4.59 -29.81 -6.22
N ILE A 21 -3.33 -30.21 -6.46
CA ILE A 21 -2.99 -31.27 -7.42
C ILE A 21 -3.66 -32.58 -7.02
N GLU A 22 -3.51 -32.97 -5.75
CA GLU A 22 -4.12 -34.19 -5.20
C GLU A 22 -5.65 -34.12 -5.24
N ALA A 23 -6.24 -32.98 -4.85
CA ALA A 23 -7.69 -32.76 -4.87
C ALA A 23 -8.28 -32.85 -6.28
N SER A 24 -7.49 -32.49 -7.31
CA SER A 24 -7.87 -32.58 -8.72
C SER A 24 -7.63 -33.97 -9.33
N GLY A 25 -7.23 -34.96 -8.51
CA GLY A 25 -7.05 -36.35 -8.94
C GLY A 25 -5.70 -36.65 -9.61
N TYR A 26 -4.72 -35.76 -9.47
CA TYR A 26 -3.39 -35.92 -10.03
C TYR A 26 -2.35 -36.27 -8.95
N THR A 27 -1.23 -36.84 -9.38
CA THR A 27 -0.12 -37.17 -8.48
C THR A 27 1.01 -36.15 -8.64
N PRO A 28 1.40 -35.43 -7.58
CA PRO A 28 2.52 -34.49 -7.66
C PRO A 28 3.87 -35.21 -7.63
N ILE A 29 4.77 -34.79 -8.51
CA ILE A 29 6.20 -35.09 -8.50
C ILE A 29 6.93 -33.76 -8.26
N VAL A 30 7.86 -33.71 -7.32
CA VAL A 30 8.51 -32.43 -6.94
C VAL A 30 9.98 -32.46 -7.33
N LEU A 31 10.41 -31.50 -8.13
CA LEU A 31 11.82 -31.23 -8.42
C LEU A 31 12.29 -30.03 -7.60
N ASN A 32 13.12 -30.29 -6.60
CA ASN A 32 13.84 -29.24 -5.88
C ASN A 32 15.13 -28.92 -6.62
N VAL A 33 15.19 -27.78 -7.29
CA VAL A 33 16.33 -27.41 -8.15
C VAL A 33 17.57 -27.03 -7.34
N LYS A 34 17.39 -26.50 -6.12
CA LYS A 34 18.49 -26.16 -5.20
C LYS A 34 19.16 -27.41 -4.64
N GLU A 35 18.37 -28.41 -4.24
CA GLU A 35 18.86 -29.68 -3.71
C GLU A 35 19.22 -30.69 -4.80
N ARG A 36 18.84 -30.42 -6.06
CA ARG A 36 18.96 -31.35 -7.20
C ARG A 36 18.36 -32.71 -6.84
N LYS A 37 17.12 -32.68 -6.38
CA LYS A 37 16.43 -33.88 -5.92
C LYS A 37 15.01 -33.94 -6.46
N LEU A 38 14.65 -35.13 -6.93
CA LEU A 38 13.32 -35.46 -7.40
C LEU A 38 12.61 -36.28 -6.31
N TYR A 39 11.43 -35.84 -5.89
CA TYR A 39 10.58 -36.51 -4.92
C TYR A 39 9.34 -37.06 -5.60
N GLY A 40 8.88 -38.23 -5.14
CA GLY A 40 7.81 -38.98 -5.81
C GLY A 40 8.32 -39.87 -6.95
N ALA A 41 9.62 -39.86 -7.24
CA ALA A 41 10.26 -40.68 -8.27
C ALA A 41 11.69 -41.08 -7.88
N THR A 42 12.19 -42.20 -8.42
CA THR A 42 13.53 -42.74 -8.14
C THR A 42 14.60 -42.28 -9.14
N THR A 43 14.24 -41.46 -10.12
CA THR A 43 15.17 -40.99 -11.15
C THR A 43 16.18 -40.01 -10.56
N PRO A 44 17.50 -40.22 -10.74
CA PRO A 44 18.50 -39.28 -10.27
C PRO A 44 18.46 -37.99 -11.09
N VAL A 45 18.61 -36.85 -10.42
CA VAL A 45 18.76 -35.55 -11.09
C VAL A 45 20.23 -35.38 -11.49
N PRO A 46 20.55 -35.20 -12.80
CA PRO A 46 21.93 -35.10 -13.25
C PRO A 46 22.66 -33.88 -12.67
N ALA A 47 23.93 -34.04 -12.33
CA ALA A 47 24.75 -32.94 -11.80
C ALA A 47 25.03 -31.83 -12.83
N TRP A 48 24.87 -32.12 -14.12
CA TRP A 48 25.05 -31.17 -15.22
C TRP A 48 23.75 -30.42 -15.58
N LEU A 49 22.61 -30.79 -14.99
CA LEU A 49 21.33 -30.13 -15.27
C LEU A 49 21.43 -28.64 -14.92
N ASN A 50 21.19 -27.78 -15.91
CA ASN A 50 21.38 -26.33 -15.79
C ASN A 50 20.13 -25.54 -16.19
N ALA A 51 20.18 -24.25 -15.85
CA ALA A 51 19.10 -23.30 -16.14
C ALA A 51 19.25 -22.64 -17.52
N ASP A 52 20.17 -23.09 -18.37
CA ASP A 52 20.50 -22.39 -19.62
C ASP A 52 19.78 -22.95 -20.85
N GLY A 53 18.95 -23.99 -20.68
CA GLY A 53 18.14 -24.55 -21.76
C GLY A 53 18.98 -25.31 -22.79
N ASP A 54 20.04 -26.00 -22.35
CA ASP A 54 20.87 -26.78 -23.26
C ASP A 54 20.15 -28.07 -23.73
N LEU A 55 20.56 -28.58 -24.90
CA LEU A 55 19.97 -29.77 -25.51
C LEU A 55 19.96 -30.99 -24.55
N PRO A 56 21.02 -31.27 -23.75
CA PRO A 56 20.99 -32.34 -22.76
C PRO A 56 19.92 -32.15 -21.68
N SER A 57 19.75 -30.92 -21.16
CA SER A 57 18.77 -30.63 -20.11
C SER A 57 17.35 -30.74 -20.65
N ALA A 58 17.08 -30.19 -21.84
CA ALA A 58 15.79 -30.32 -22.51
C ALA A 58 15.42 -31.78 -22.76
N LYS A 59 16.36 -32.59 -23.28
CA LYS A 59 16.13 -34.02 -23.51
C LYS A 59 15.84 -34.78 -22.22
N TRP A 60 16.59 -34.51 -21.14
CA TRP A 60 16.33 -35.14 -19.85
C TRP A 60 14.93 -34.81 -19.33
N PHE A 61 14.49 -33.57 -19.51
CA PHE A 61 13.13 -33.15 -19.19
C PHE A 61 12.08 -33.89 -20.04
N GLU A 62 12.25 -33.96 -21.36
CA GLU A 62 11.34 -34.70 -22.25
C GLU A 62 11.24 -36.19 -21.89
N ASP A 63 12.38 -36.84 -21.64
CA ASP A 63 12.45 -38.23 -21.21
C ASP A 63 11.71 -38.43 -19.87
N MET A 64 11.89 -37.51 -18.92
CA MET A 64 11.21 -37.52 -17.63
C MET A 64 9.69 -37.32 -17.78
N LEU A 65 9.25 -36.33 -18.56
CA LEU A 65 7.83 -36.06 -18.80
C LEU A 65 7.14 -37.29 -19.39
N THR A 66 7.80 -37.94 -20.36
CA THR A 66 7.29 -39.15 -21.01
C THR A 66 7.26 -40.34 -20.06
N ALA A 67 8.36 -40.60 -19.33
CA ALA A 67 8.47 -41.75 -18.44
C ALA A 67 7.45 -41.71 -17.29
N PHE A 68 7.12 -40.52 -16.80
CA PHE A 68 6.17 -40.35 -15.70
C PHE A 68 4.76 -39.92 -16.15
N GLY A 69 4.49 -39.78 -17.45
CA GLY A 69 3.19 -39.31 -17.93
C GLY A 69 2.78 -37.97 -17.30
N ILE A 70 3.74 -37.03 -17.27
CA ILE A 70 3.53 -35.68 -16.75
C ILE A 70 2.92 -34.82 -17.86
N GLY A 71 1.74 -34.25 -17.61
CA GLY A 71 1.06 -33.42 -18.61
C GLY A 71 1.37 -31.93 -18.52
N TYR A 72 1.74 -31.44 -17.34
CA TYR A 72 2.03 -30.03 -17.12
C TYR A 72 3.02 -29.87 -15.96
N VAL A 73 3.74 -28.75 -16.02
CA VAL A 73 4.78 -28.38 -15.08
C VAL A 73 4.41 -27.05 -14.41
N ILE A 74 4.43 -27.02 -13.09
CA ILE A 74 4.18 -25.82 -12.29
C ILE A 74 5.51 -25.37 -11.69
N GLY A 75 6.03 -24.25 -12.17
CA GLY A 75 7.18 -23.57 -11.56
C GLY A 75 6.70 -22.62 -10.48
N ILE A 76 7.25 -22.70 -9.27
CA ILE A 76 6.91 -21.79 -8.16
C ILE A 76 8.13 -20.93 -7.82
N GLY A 77 8.00 -19.64 -8.09
CA GLY A 77 9.04 -18.64 -7.93
C GLY A 77 9.73 -18.28 -9.25
N ILE A 78 10.43 -17.14 -9.32
CA ILE A 78 11.10 -16.67 -10.55
C ILE A 78 12.10 -17.69 -11.07
N TRP A 79 12.99 -18.18 -10.20
CA TRP A 79 14.09 -19.07 -10.62
C TRP A 79 13.61 -20.47 -11.01
N PRO A 80 12.75 -21.16 -10.23
CA PRO A 80 12.23 -22.46 -10.63
C PRO A 80 11.37 -22.39 -11.90
N SER A 81 10.59 -21.33 -12.05
CA SER A 81 9.81 -21.08 -13.28
C SER A 81 10.71 -20.86 -14.49
N LEU A 82 11.75 -20.03 -14.36
CA LEU A 82 12.71 -19.80 -15.43
C LEU A 82 13.48 -21.08 -15.80
N PHE A 83 13.85 -21.86 -14.79
CA PHE A 83 14.52 -23.14 -14.98
C PHE A 83 13.67 -24.12 -15.79
N ALA A 84 12.37 -24.22 -15.48
CA ALA A 84 11.44 -25.04 -16.26
C ALA A 84 11.22 -24.45 -17.67
N ALA A 85 10.92 -23.15 -17.77
CA ALA A 85 10.55 -22.49 -19.02
C ALA A 85 11.68 -22.46 -20.07
N LYS A 86 12.94 -22.54 -19.65
CA LYS A 86 14.08 -22.64 -20.59
C LYS A 86 14.34 -24.04 -21.11
N ASN A 87 13.89 -25.08 -20.41
CA ASN A 87 14.17 -26.47 -20.74
C ASN A 87 12.97 -27.21 -21.35
N LEU A 88 11.80 -26.58 -21.34
CA LEU A 88 10.53 -27.18 -21.78
C LEU A 88 9.82 -26.28 -22.78
N ASP A 89 8.89 -26.86 -23.52
CA ASP A 89 7.98 -26.07 -24.35
C ASP A 89 7.21 -25.06 -23.48
N ARG A 90 7.08 -23.83 -24.00
CA ARG A 90 6.45 -22.69 -23.33
C ARG A 90 5.06 -23.03 -22.80
N ARG A 91 4.27 -23.81 -23.55
CA ARG A 91 2.89 -24.20 -23.16
C ARG A 91 2.85 -25.34 -22.16
N THR A 92 3.98 -25.92 -21.77
CA THR A 92 4.01 -26.98 -20.76
C THR A 92 4.20 -26.42 -19.34
N VAL A 93 4.64 -25.15 -19.23
CA VAL A 93 5.04 -24.54 -17.95
C VAL A 93 4.09 -23.44 -17.53
N VAL A 94 3.49 -23.61 -16.35
CA VAL A 94 2.73 -22.59 -15.64
C VAL A 94 3.61 -21.99 -14.54
N SER A 95 3.83 -20.69 -14.60
CA SER A 95 4.77 -19.99 -13.71
C SER A 95 4.00 -19.24 -12.62
N VAL A 96 4.08 -19.71 -11.39
CA VAL A 96 3.47 -19.07 -10.21
C VAL A 96 4.51 -18.22 -9.52
N LEU A 97 4.28 -16.90 -9.43
CA LEU A 97 5.18 -15.97 -8.77
C LEU A 97 4.76 -15.74 -7.33
N GLN A 98 5.72 -15.82 -6.42
CA GLN A 98 5.45 -15.59 -5.00
C GLN A 98 5.42 -14.07 -4.74
N PRO A 99 4.47 -13.57 -3.93
CA PRO A 99 4.44 -12.17 -3.58
C PRO A 99 5.75 -11.71 -2.93
N GLY A 100 6.11 -10.44 -3.17
CA GLY A 100 7.42 -9.89 -2.80
C GLY A 100 8.57 -10.29 -3.72
N GLU A 101 8.42 -11.26 -4.64
CA GLU A 101 9.51 -11.60 -5.55
C GLU A 101 9.86 -10.47 -6.53
N LEU A 102 8.90 -9.60 -6.81
CA LEU A 102 9.08 -8.44 -7.70
C LEU A 102 9.58 -7.18 -6.97
N ASP A 103 9.89 -7.27 -5.67
CA ASP A 103 10.40 -6.15 -4.89
C ASP A 103 11.91 -5.97 -5.07
N PHE A 104 12.29 -5.32 -6.16
CA PHE A 104 13.69 -4.97 -6.43
C PHE A 104 14.07 -3.71 -5.66
N SER A 105 14.56 -3.85 -4.42
CA SER A 105 15.09 -2.69 -3.70
C SER A 105 16.22 -2.01 -4.49
N LYS A 106 16.35 -0.68 -4.38
CA LYS A 106 17.35 0.15 -5.11
C LYS A 106 18.81 -0.32 -4.92
N ARG A 107 19.10 -1.18 -3.94
CA ARG A 107 20.40 -1.84 -3.78
C ARG A 107 20.33 -3.31 -4.19
N ARG A 108 20.69 -3.54 -5.46
CA ARG A 108 21.15 -4.82 -6.03
C ARG A 108 20.13 -5.97 -6.02
N ASN A 109 19.42 -6.14 -7.14
CA ASN A 109 19.31 -7.47 -7.73
C ASN A 109 19.11 -7.44 -9.25
N LYS A 110 20.06 -6.84 -9.99
CA LYS A 110 20.05 -6.82 -11.48
C LYS A 110 19.87 -8.24 -12.06
N ALA A 111 20.46 -9.25 -11.42
CA ALA A 111 20.30 -10.64 -11.81
C ALA A 111 18.83 -11.11 -11.72
N LYS A 112 18.10 -10.75 -10.66
CA LYS A 112 16.68 -11.09 -10.49
C LYS A 112 15.79 -10.37 -11.50
N LEU A 113 16.06 -9.10 -11.80
CA LEU A 113 15.37 -8.37 -12.88
C LEU A 113 15.59 -9.05 -14.24
N VAL A 114 16.84 -9.36 -14.58
CA VAL A 114 17.16 -10.05 -15.84
C VAL A 114 16.50 -11.43 -15.90
N ALA A 115 16.48 -12.18 -14.80
CA ALA A 115 15.80 -13.46 -14.72
C ALA A 115 14.29 -13.32 -14.92
N PHE A 116 13.68 -12.29 -14.34
CA PHE A 116 12.26 -11.99 -14.53
C PHE A 116 11.94 -11.60 -15.98
N GLU A 117 12.76 -10.76 -16.61
CA GLU A 117 12.61 -10.40 -18.03
C GLU A 117 12.67 -11.65 -18.92
N GLN A 118 13.66 -12.52 -18.72
CA GLN A 118 13.78 -13.79 -19.44
C GLN A 118 12.58 -14.71 -19.20
N LEU A 119 12.05 -14.75 -17.97
CA LEU A 119 10.87 -15.54 -17.64
C LEU A 119 9.64 -14.97 -18.35
N ALA A 120 9.42 -13.65 -18.31
CA ALA A 120 8.29 -13.00 -18.98
C ALA A 120 8.33 -13.19 -20.51
N ASP A 121 9.52 -13.39 -21.08
CA ASP A 121 9.67 -13.70 -22.50
C ASP A 121 9.41 -15.17 -22.86
N SER A 122 9.64 -16.09 -21.93
CA SER A 122 9.55 -17.53 -22.16
C SER A 122 8.26 -18.16 -21.63
N ALA A 123 7.55 -17.55 -20.67
CA ALA A 123 6.38 -18.13 -20.02
C ALA A 123 5.10 -17.99 -20.85
N ALA A 124 4.27 -19.04 -20.93
CA ALA A 124 2.95 -18.97 -21.56
C ALA A 124 1.96 -18.13 -20.75
N GLY A 125 2.12 -18.14 -19.42
CA GLY A 125 1.38 -17.30 -18.49
C GLY A 125 2.13 -17.16 -17.16
N LEU A 126 1.97 -16.00 -16.53
CA LEU A 126 2.42 -15.73 -15.17
C LEU A 126 1.21 -15.67 -14.23
N VAL A 127 1.25 -16.43 -13.15
CA VAL A 127 0.19 -16.53 -12.15
C VAL A 127 0.58 -15.75 -10.91
N PHE A 128 -0.34 -14.92 -10.43
CA PHE A 128 -0.15 -14.01 -9.29
C PHE A 128 -1.26 -14.20 -8.26
N LEU A 129 -0.98 -13.92 -6.99
CA LEU A 129 -1.94 -14.10 -5.90
C LEU A 129 -2.73 -12.81 -5.58
N ASN A 130 -2.35 -11.67 -6.15
CA ASN A 130 -3.05 -10.39 -6.00
C ASN A 130 -2.74 -9.45 -7.18
N GLU A 131 -3.58 -8.43 -7.39
CA GLU A 131 -3.44 -7.46 -8.50
C GLU A 131 -2.23 -6.55 -8.37
N TRP A 132 -1.74 -6.38 -7.14
CA TRP A 132 -0.57 -5.55 -6.87
C TRP A 132 0.69 -6.17 -7.50
N GLU A 133 0.89 -7.48 -7.35
CA GLU A 133 1.99 -8.20 -8.01
C GLU A 133 1.85 -8.20 -9.55
N MET A 134 0.63 -8.32 -10.08
CA MET A 134 0.38 -8.17 -11.53
C MET A 134 0.80 -6.78 -12.02
N SER A 135 0.40 -5.73 -11.32
CA SER A 135 0.73 -4.35 -11.68
C SER A 135 2.23 -4.07 -11.58
N LYS A 136 2.91 -4.65 -10.57
CA LYS A 136 4.38 -4.62 -10.49
C LYS A 136 5.01 -5.31 -11.69
N ALA A 137 4.54 -6.50 -12.08
CA ALA A 137 5.04 -7.20 -13.25
C ALA A 137 4.92 -6.36 -14.54
N VAL A 138 3.79 -5.67 -14.74
CA VAL A 138 3.60 -4.73 -15.85
C VAL A 138 4.60 -3.57 -15.77
N SER A 139 4.79 -2.97 -14.58
CA SER A 139 5.75 -1.87 -14.38
C SER A 139 7.20 -2.25 -14.67
N LEU A 140 7.53 -3.53 -14.48
CA LEU A 140 8.82 -4.13 -14.78
C LEU A 140 8.94 -4.56 -16.26
N GLY A 141 7.94 -4.27 -17.08
CA GLY A 141 7.94 -4.51 -18.53
C GLY A 141 7.52 -5.91 -18.94
N SER A 142 6.77 -6.64 -18.10
CA SER A 142 6.30 -7.98 -18.45
C SER A 142 5.36 -7.95 -19.66
N THR A 143 5.66 -8.84 -20.61
CA THR A 143 4.92 -9.06 -21.86
C THR A 143 4.29 -10.46 -21.89
N ALA A 144 4.26 -11.18 -20.76
CA ALA A 144 3.52 -12.42 -20.65
C ALA A 144 2.04 -12.14 -20.37
N PRO A 145 1.13 -13.05 -20.75
CA PRO A 145 -0.21 -13.09 -20.17
C PRO A 145 -0.15 -13.22 -18.64
N HIS A 146 -0.97 -12.46 -17.92
CA HIS A 146 -1.05 -12.53 -16.44
C HIS A 146 -2.37 -13.14 -16.00
N PHE A 147 -2.34 -13.90 -14.91
CA PHE A 147 -3.52 -14.54 -14.33
C PHE A 147 -3.56 -14.30 -12.82
N LEU A 148 -4.73 -13.90 -12.33
CA LEU A 148 -5.00 -13.78 -10.91
C LEU A 148 -5.54 -15.11 -10.35
N TRP A 149 -4.81 -15.69 -9.41
CA TRP A 149 -5.23 -16.89 -8.69
C TRP A 149 -6.06 -16.51 -7.46
N ASN A 150 -7.30 -17.01 -7.43
CA ASN A 150 -8.20 -16.85 -6.29
C ASN A 150 -7.95 -17.93 -5.23
N LEU A 151 -7.30 -17.56 -4.12
CA LEU A 151 -7.06 -18.50 -3.01
C LEU A 151 -8.34 -18.93 -2.27
N ALA A 152 -9.43 -18.14 -2.37
CA ALA A 152 -10.69 -18.45 -1.70
C ALA A 152 -11.36 -19.73 -2.26
N ASP A 153 -11.07 -20.08 -3.51
CA ASP A 153 -11.59 -21.28 -4.16
C ASP A 153 -10.76 -22.54 -3.85
N SER A 154 -9.75 -22.43 -2.99
CA SER A 154 -8.86 -23.55 -2.68
C SER A 154 -9.53 -24.61 -1.79
N SER A 155 -9.17 -25.87 -2.00
CA SER A 155 -9.76 -27.03 -1.30
C SER A 155 -9.21 -27.28 0.12
N CYS A 156 -8.37 -26.38 0.65
CA CYS A 156 -7.52 -26.62 1.81
C CYS A 156 -8.06 -26.09 3.17
N GLY A 157 -9.35 -25.74 3.27
CA GLY A 157 -9.94 -25.14 4.47
C GLY A 157 -9.81 -25.96 5.77
N THR A 158 -9.42 -25.34 6.89
CA THR A 158 -9.30 -26.02 8.20
C THR A 158 -9.54 -25.10 9.41
N GLU A 159 -10.01 -25.70 10.51
CA GLU A 159 -9.95 -25.10 11.85
C GLU A 159 -8.49 -25.04 12.31
N MET A 160 -7.88 -23.87 12.19
CA MET A 160 -6.48 -23.68 12.51
C MET A 160 -6.26 -23.20 13.95
N LEU A 161 -7.09 -22.29 14.47
CA LEU A 161 -6.87 -21.58 15.74
C LEU A 161 -7.76 -22.08 16.89
N ASP A 162 -7.33 -21.81 18.13
CA ASP A 162 -8.07 -22.09 19.36
C ASP A 162 -8.23 -20.81 20.21
N GLU A 163 -9.43 -20.22 20.25
CA GLU A 163 -9.72 -19.00 21.01
C GLU A 163 -9.40 -19.10 22.51
N SER A 164 -9.40 -20.32 23.08
CA SER A 164 -9.11 -20.53 24.49
C SER A 164 -7.62 -20.44 24.84
N SER A 165 -6.74 -20.39 23.83
CA SER A 165 -5.30 -20.25 24.04
C SER A 165 -4.91 -18.87 24.60
N ASP A 166 -3.99 -18.86 25.56
CA ASP A 166 -3.35 -17.67 26.09
C ASP A 166 -2.25 -17.11 25.17
N VAL A 167 -1.97 -17.73 24.01
CA VAL A 167 -0.86 -17.35 23.13
C VAL A 167 -1.34 -16.64 21.86
N VAL A 168 -0.74 -15.49 21.57
CA VAL A 168 -0.86 -14.76 20.30
C VAL A 168 0.42 -14.93 19.49
N GLY A 169 0.29 -15.43 18.26
CA GLY A 169 1.42 -15.66 17.37
C GLY A 169 1.72 -14.43 16.50
N VAL A 170 2.94 -13.91 16.55
CA VAL A 170 3.46 -12.93 15.59
C VAL A 170 4.23 -13.69 14.54
N VAL A 171 3.72 -13.70 13.31
CA VAL A 171 4.27 -14.51 12.23
C VAL A 171 5.09 -13.67 11.28
N VAL A 172 6.31 -14.13 11.00
CA VAL A 172 7.33 -13.41 10.24
C VAL A 172 7.89 -14.29 9.12
N ASP A 173 8.25 -13.67 8.00
CA ASP A 173 9.10 -14.34 7.00
C ASP A 173 10.57 -14.20 7.42
N THR A 174 11.24 -15.33 7.61
CA THR A 174 12.64 -15.40 8.08
C THR A 174 13.66 -14.97 7.02
N ASP A 175 13.25 -14.82 5.76
CA ASP A 175 14.13 -14.39 4.66
C ASP A 175 14.08 -12.86 4.42
N GLU A 176 13.39 -12.08 5.27
CA GLU A 176 13.20 -10.64 5.08
C GLU A 176 14.40 -9.73 5.46
N ASN A 177 14.44 -8.55 4.85
CA ASN A 177 15.49 -7.53 5.02
C ASN A 177 15.51 -6.89 6.43
N TYR A 178 16.65 -6.28 6.81
CA TYR A 178 16.87 -5.57 8.08
C TYR A 178 15.78 -4.56 8.47
N ALA A 179 15.16 -3.87 7.50
CA ALA A 179 14.07 -2.93 7.78
C ALA A 179 12.81 -3.63 8.33
N SER A 180 12.54 -4.86 7.90
CA SER A 180 11.44 -5.66 8.44
C SER A 180 11.73 -6.13 9.87
N VAL A 181 13.00 -6.28 10.24
CA VAL A 181 13.39 -6.66 11.61
C VAL A 181 12.97 -5.58 12.61
N LEU A 182 13.15 -4.30 12.28
CA LEU A 182 12.70 -3.19 13.14
C LEU A 182 11.17 -3.13 13.28
N ASP A 183 10.43 -3.37 12.20
CA ASP A 183 8.97 -3.43 12.24
C ASP A 183 8.48 -4.61 13.10
N ILE A 184 9.17 -5.76 13.02
CA ILE A 184 8.89 -6.95 13.83
C ILE A 184 9.18 -6.67 15.31
N GLU A 185 10.36 -6.13 15.65
CA GLU A 185 10.71 -5.79 17.03
C GLU A 185 9.71 -4.82 17.65
N TYR A 186 9.32 -3.79 16.89
CA TYR A 186 8.30 -2.84 17.30
C TYR A 186 6.96 -3.52 17.56
N ALA A 187 6.47 -4.33 16.60
CA ALA A 187 5.20 -5.04 16.72
C ALA A 187 5.18 -5.99 17.92
N VAL A 188 6.25 -6.77 18.11
CA VAL A 188 6.39 -7.75 19.19
C VAL A 188 6.43 -7.05 20.54
N SER A 189 7.23 -5.99 20.67
CA SER A 189 7.32 -5.22 21.91
C SER A 189 5.96 -4.61 22.28
N LYS A 190 5.29 -3.97 21.31
CA LYS A 190 4.01 -3.29 21.55
C LYS A 190 2.88 -4.24 21.88
N LEU A 191 2.75 -5.33 21.13
CA LEU A 191 1.75 -6.35 21.42
C LEU A 191 2.06 -7.05 22.74
N GLY A 192 3.33 -7.31 23.03
CA GLY A 192 3.76 -7.91 24.29
C GLY A 192 3.33 -7.09 25.50
N GLU A 193 3.68 -5.80 25.53
CA GLU A 193 3.31 -4.86 26.60
C GLU A 193 1.79 -4.80 26.82
N ALA A 194 1.02 -4.73 25.74
CA ALA A 194 -0.44 -4.62 25.82
C ALA A 194 -1.12 -5.92 26.27
N LEU A 195 -0.66 -7.06 25.74
CA LEU A 195 -1.29 -8.36 25.96
C LEU A 195 -0.90 -8.99 27.29
N GLU A 196 0.25 -8.62 27.87
CA GLU A 196 0.65 -9.06 29.22
C GLU A 196 -0.37 -8.61 30.28
N VAL A 197 -0.92 -7.40 30.13
CA VAL A 197 -1.99 -6.87 31.02
C VAL A 197 -3.25 -7.72 30.95
N GLU A 198 -3.56 -8.28 29.79
CA GLU A 198 -4.71 -9.16 29.53
C GLU A 198 -4.42 -10.64 29.82
N GLY A 199 -3.25 -10.96 30.39
CA GLY A 199 -2.85 -12.33 30.72
C GLY A 199 -2.49 -13.20 29.50
N LYS A 200 -2.20 -12.58 28.35
CA LYS A 200 -1.82 -13.26 27.10
C LYS A 200 -0.31 -13.17 26.84
N LYS A 201 0.24 -14.18 26.16
CA LYS A 201 1.64 -14.28 25.78
C LYS A 201 1.82 -14.03 24.28
N VAL A 202 2.84 -13.27 23.92
CA VAL A 202 3.23 -13.07 22.51
C VAL A 202 4.37 -14.02 22.14
N ARG A 203 4.22 -14.76 21.03
CA ARG A 203 5.24 -15.66 20.51
C ARG A 203 5.54 -15.35 19.05
N VAL A 204 6.82 -15.13 18.73
CA VAL A 204 7.28 -14.95 17.35
C VAL A 204 7.49 -16.31 16.69
N ILE A 205 6.96 -16.51 15.49
CA ILE A 205 7.11 -17.75 14.71
C ILE A 205 7.44 -17.45 13.25
N SER A 206 8.25 -18.31 12.64
CA SER A 206 8.53 -18.26 11.20
C SER A 206 7.34 -18.79 10.40
N SER A 207 7.06 -18.19 9.24
CA SER A 207 6.06 -18.66 8.28
C SER A 207 6.26 -20.13 7.87
N ASN A 208 7.50 -20.54 7.68
CA ASN A 208 7.86 -21.92 7.34
C ASN A 208 7.48 -22.93 8.43
N SER A 209 7.20 -22.46 9.66
CA SER A 209 6.72 -23.33 10.75
C SER A 209 5.35 -23.93 10.44
N PHE A 210 4.58 -23.36 9.52
CA PHE A 210 3.26 -23.89 9.13
C PHE A 210 3.34 -25.06 8.14
N PHE A 211 4.43 -25.18 7.39
CA PHE A 211 4.74 -26.35 6.58
C PHE A 211 6.20 -26.27 6.10
N TRP A 212 7.02 -27.24 6.48
CA TRP A 212 8.45 -27.26 6.13
C TRP A 212 8.87 -28.57 5.47
N TYR A 213 10.11 -28.60 5.00
CA TYR A 213 10.73 -29.73 4.30
C TYR A 213 10.51 -31.10 4.96
N LYS A 214 10.59 -31.19 6.29
CA LYS A 214 10.39 -32.47 7.01
C LYS A 214 8.95 -32.95 6.94
N ASP A 215 7.97 -32.05 6.90
CA ASP A 215 6.57 -32.46 6.77
C ASP A 215 6.31 -33.03 5.37
N PHE A 216 6.81 -32.35 4.35
CA PHE A 216 6.76 -32.80 2.96
C PHE A 216 7.42 -34.19 2.78
N THR A 217 8.65 -34.37 3.26
CA THR A 217 9.37 -35.65 3.10
C THR A 217 8.76 -36.80 3.90
N MET A 218 8.03 -36.51 4.97
CA MET A 218 7.27 -37.49 5.74
C MET A 218 5.87 -37.78 5.15
N GLY A 219 5.48 -37.14 4.04
CA GLY A 219 4.16 -37.31 3.44
C GLY A 219 3.03 -36.79 4.33
N ARG A 220 3.29 -35.80 5.18
CA ARG A 220 2.26 -35.19 6.03
C ARG A 220 1.36 -34.28 5.20
N SER A 221 0.06 -34.49 5.30
CA SER A 221 -0.94 -33.59 4.69
C SER A 221 -0.76 -32.16 5.22
N PHE A 222 -0.70 -31.19 4.31
CA PHE A 222 -0.58 -29.76 4.62
C PHE A 222 -1.66 -29.30 5.62
N ARG A 223 -2.92 -29.65 5.36
CA ARG A 223 -4.07 -29.34 6.24
C ARG A 223 -3.88 -29.83 7.67
N ASN A 224 -3.36 -31.05 7.84
CA ASN A 224 -3.14 -31.63 9.16
C ASN A 224 -2.01 -30.93 9.92
N VAL A 225 -0.95 -30.50 9.22
CA VAL A 225 0.16 -29.76 9.81
C VAL A 225 -0.32 -28.39 10.30
N LEU A 226 -1.10 -27.68 9.47
CA LEU A 226 -1.69 -26.39 9.83
C LEU A 226 -2.55 -26.50 11.10
N ARG A 227 -3.49 -27.45 11.14
CA ARG A 227 -4.35 -27.68 12.31
C ARG A 227 -3.57 -28.02 13.57
N LEU A 228 -2.54 -28.86 13.46
CA LEU A 228 -1.75 -29.30 14.62
C LEU A 228 -0.95 -28.14 15.23
N ARG A 229 -0.33 -27.30 14.40
CA ARG A 229 0.55 -26.22 14.85
C ARG A 229 -0.20 -24.93 15.15
N GLY A 230 -1.33 -24.69 14.47
CA GLY A 230 -2.16 -23.51 14.66
C GLY A 230 -2.91 -23.47 15.99
N ARG A 231 -3.33 -24.64 16.53
CA ARG A 231 -4.12 -24.75 17.78
C ARG A 231 -3.40 -24.26 19.03
N GLU A 232 -2.10 -23.98 18.93
CA GLU A 232 -1.38 -23.31 20.00
C GLU A 232 -1.81 -21.84 20.15
N PHE A 233 -2.42 -21.23 19.14
CA PHE A 233 -2.66 -19.78 19.10
C PHE A 233 -4.15 -19.43 19.12
N SER A 234 -4.52 -18.41 19.88
CA SER A 234 -5.85 -17.80 19.82
C SER A 234 -5.98 -16.76 18.72
N SER A 235 -4.86 -16.15 18.34
CA SER A 235 -4.82 -15.21 17.21
C SER A 235 -3.43 -15.19 16.56
N LEU A 236 -3.40 -14.85 15.28
CA LEU A 236 -2.15 -14.63 14.53
C LEU A 236 -2.09 -13.21 13.99
N PHE A 237 -0.90 -12.60 14.07
CA PHE A 237 -0.59 -11.31 13.46
C PHE A 237 0.56 -11.45 12.48
N PHE A 238 0.30 -11.20 11.19
CA PHE A 238 1.28 -11.30 10.12
C PHE A 238 2.05 -10.00 9.94
N VAL A 239 3.37 -10.06 10.19
CA VAL A 239 4.29 -8.93 10.08
C VAL A 239 5.29 -9.25 8.96
N GLY A 240 5.04 -8.73 7.76
CA GLY A 240 5.87 -9.02 6.59
C GLY A 240 5.17 -8.67 5.27
N GLY A 241 5.90 -8.77 4.15
CA GLY A 241 5.40 -8.49 2.79
C GLY A 241 4.75 -9.69 2.10
N ASP A 242 5.09 -10.91 2.52
CA ASP A 242 4.35 -12.11 2.14
C ASP A 242 4.80 -13.27 3.00
N ALA A 243 4.37 -13.28 4.26
CA ALA A 243 4.68 -14.40 5.11
C ALA A 243 3.95 -15.60 4.47
N ASP A 244 4.61 -16.46 3.69
CA ASP A 244 4.08 -17.43 2.70
C ASP A 244 2.55 -17.44 2.45
N SER A 245 2.08 -16.30 1.93
CA SER A 245 0.70 -15.88 1.66
C SER A 245 -0.23 -16.26 2.78
N LEU A 246 0.10 -15.81 3.99
CA LEU A 246 0.04 -16.69 5.15
C LEU A 246 -1.33 -17.01 5.66
N ALA A 247 -1.40 -18.21 6.27
CA ALA A 247 -0.65 -19.41 5.84
C ALA A 247 -1.62 -19.97 4.86
N VAL A 248 -1.44 -19.54 3.62
CA VAL A 248 -2.43 -19.62 2.57
C VAL A 248 -3.77 -19.06 3.05
N ALA A 249 -3.80 -17.73 3.16
CA ALA A 249 -4.85 -16.88 3.72
C ALA A 249 -5.54 -17.51 4.92
N ALA A 250 -4.74 -17.66 5.97
CA ALA A 250 -4.98 -18.39 7.22
C ALA A 250 -5.88 -19.64 7.11
N SER A 251 -5.73 -20.36 6.00
CA SER A 251 -6.42 -21.59 5.59
C SER A 251 -7.94 -21.61 5.80
N HIS A 252 -8.55 -20.45 5.53
CA HIS A 252 -9.98 -20.24 5.29
C HIS A 252 -10.92 -20.63 6.44
N ASN A 253 -10.37 -20.45 7.65
CA ASN A 253 -10.91 -20.30 9.00
C ASN A 253 -12.21 -21.04 9.38
N GLY A 254 -12.14 -22.37 9.51
CA GLY A 254 -13.26 -23.16 10.05
C GLY A 254 -13.54 -22.99 11.56
N GLY A 255 -12.85 -22.08 12.28
CA GLY A 255 -12.91 -21.95 13.75
C GLY A 255 -13.11 -20.50 14.23
N MET A 256 -13.17 -20.27 15.54
CA MET A 256 -13.50 -18.94 16.10
C MET A 256 -12.31 -17.96 16.23
N GLY A 257 -11.06 -18.43 16.11
CA GLY A 257 -9.87 -17.56 16.26
C GLY A 257 -9.72 -16.48 15.18
N ARG A 258 -8.92 -15.44 15.48
CA ARG A 258 -8.77 -14.23 14.63
C ARG A 258 -7.40 -14.14 13.95
N CYS A 259 -7.40 -13.64 12.72
CA CYS A 259 -6.18 -13.37 11.96
C CYS A 259 -6.10 -11.90 11.59
N TYR A 260 -4.92 -11.32 11.82
CA TYR A 260 -4.63 -9.93 11.55
C TYR A 260 -3.41 -9.82 10.63
N ALA A 261 -3.40 -8.86 9.72
CA ALA A 261 -2.24 -8.55 8.89
C ALA A 261 -1.86 -7.07 9.01
N ALA A 262 -0.55 -6.79 8.93
CA ALA A 262 -0.04 -5.43 8.89
C ALA A 262 -0.58 -4.67 7.66
N GLU A 263 -0.74 -3.36 7.80
CA GLU A 263 -1.33 -2.53 6.76
C GLU A 263 -0.40 -2.37 5.54
N ARG A 264 -0.62 -3.21 4.51
CA ARG A 264 0.10 -3.22 3.23
C ARG A 264 -0.86 -3.46 2.06
N ILE A 265 -0.42 -3.12 0.84
CA ILE A 265 -1.28 -3.19 -0.34
C ILE A 265 -1.66 -4.64 -0.63
N GLU A 266 -0.66 -5.52 -0.75
CA GLU A 266 -0.88 -6.94 -0.99
C GLU A 266 -1.76 -7.58 0.09
N MET A 267 -1.62 -7.15 1.34
CA MET A 267 -2.39 -7.72 2.46
C MET A 267 -3.86 -7.30 2.40
N ARG A 268 -4.18 -6.05 2.05
CA ARG A 268 -5.57 -5.60 1.89
C ARG A 268 -6.24 -6.23 0.67
N LEU A 269 -5.52 -6.32 -0.45
CA LEU A 269 -6.03 -6.98 -1.65
C LEU A 269 -6.24 -8.50 -1.45
N LEU A 270 -5.39 -9.14 -0.66
CA LEU A 270 -5.57 -10.54 -0.28
C LEU A 270 -6.74 -10.71 0.70
N ALA A 271 -6.87 -9.81 1.68
CA ALA A 271 -7.89 -9.90 2.75
C ALA A 271 -9.33 -9.68 2.28
N ARG A 272 -9.57 -8.92 1.20
CA ARG A 272 -10.94 -8.65 0.73
C ARG A 272 -11.75 -9.89 0.35
N SER A 273 -11.09 -10.97 -0.07
CA SER A 273 -11.73 -12.26 -0.35
C SER A 273 -11.79 -13.19 0.88
N GLN A 274 -11.39 -12.69 2.07
CA GLN A 274 -11.10 -13.47 3.27
C GLN A 274 -11.77 -12.87 4.50
N SER A 275 -13.02 -13.27 4.77
CA SER A 275 -13.87 -12.71 5.84
C SER A 275 -13.29 -12.77 7.26
N PHE A 276 -12.30 -13.61 7.51
CA PHE A 276 -11.66 -13.82 8.81
C PHE A 276 -10.30 -13.12 8.97
N LEU A 277 -9.79 -12.49 7.90
CA LEU A 277 -8.52 -11.78 7.91
C LEU A 277 -8.79 -10.28 7.97
N SER A 278 -8.40 -9.63 9.07
CA SER A 278 -8.51 -8.17 9.22
C SER A 278 -7.16 -7.50 9.01
N VAL A 279 -7.15 -6.36 8.31
CA VAL A 279 -5.94 -5.54 8.12
C VAL A 279 -5.98 -4.36 9.08
N CYS A 280 -4.99 -4.28 9.97
CA CYS A 280 -4.94 -3.23 10.99
C CYS A 280 -3.50 -2.86 11.34
N GLY A 281 -3.29 -1.58 11.71
CA GLY A 281 -2.05 -1.15 12.34
C GLY A 281 -1.89 -1.74 13.74
N VAL A 282 -0.64 -1.89 14.20
CA VAL A 282 -0.32 -2.44 15.52
C VAL A 282 -1.01 -1.65 16.65
N ASP A 283 -1.05 -0.33 16.56
CA ASP A 283 -1.69 0.52 17.59
C ASP A 283 -3.21 0.27 17.66
N LYS A 284 -3.89 0.11 16.52
CA LYS A 284 -5.31 -0.24 16.47
C LYS A 284 -5.55 -1.63 17.04
N LEU A 285 -4.71 -2.60 16.67
CA LEU A 285 -4.78 -3.96 17.20
C LEU A 285 -4.65 -3.99 18.72
N VAL A 286 -3.68 -3.25 19.27
CA VAL A 286 -3.51 -3.08 20.73
C VAL A 286 -4.75 -2.47 21.38
N HIS A 287 -5.36 -1.46 20.74
CA HIS A 287 -6.59 -0.84 21.25
C HIS A 287 -7.77 -1.81 21.25
N GLU A 288 -7.94 -2.61 20.20
CA GLU A 288 -9.02 -3.61 20.08
C GLU A 288 -8.89 -4.71 21.13
N TYR A 289 -7.67 -5.12 21.50
CA TYR A 289 -7.48 -6.11 22.58
C TYR A 289 -7.83 -5.56 23.97
N GLY A 290 -7.64 -4.26 24.22
CA GLY A 290 -7.96 -3.62 25.50
C GLY A 290 -9.44 -3.25 25.69
N GLN A 291 -10.31 -3.55 24.72
CA GLN A 291 -11.75 -3.23 24.73
C GLN A 291 -12.57 -4.50 24.43
N PRO A 292 -12.91 -5.32 25.44
CA PRO A 292 -13.50 -6.64 25.23
C PRO A 292 -14.93 -6.67 24.67
N SER A 293 -15.58 -5.52 24.42
CA SER A 293 -17.04 -5.45 24.24
C SER A 293 -17.57 -4.93 22.90
N ASP A 294 -16.73 -4.42 21.98
CA ASP A 294 -17.19 -3.95 20.65
C ASP A 294 -16.60 -4.74 19.48
N ALA A 295 -16.08 -5.94 19.74
CA ALA A 295 -15.55 -6.83 18.71
C ALA A 295 -16.64 -7.48 17.81
N GLY A 296 -17.79 -6.84 17.68
CA GLY A 296 -18.87 -7.22 16.79
C GLY A 296 -18.94 -6.26 15.61
N ARG A 297 -18.47 -6.73 14.45
CA ARG A 297 -18.43 -6.04 13.14
C ARG A 297 -17.18 -5.19 12.90
N SER A 298 -16.05 -5.88 12.74
CA SER A 298 -15.13 -5.49 11.66
C SER A 298 -15.97 -5.36 10.39
N SER A 299 -15.93 -4.17 9.78
CA SER A 299 -16.65 -3.81 8.57
C SER A 299 -16.61 -4.98 7.58
N SER A 300 -17.79 -5.47 7.20
CA SER A 300 -17.92 -6.43 6.11
C SER A 300 -17.37 -5.78 4.84
N MET A 301 -16.08 -5.96 4.58
CA MET A 301 -15.46 -5.57 3.32
C MET A 301 -16.10 -6.40 2.21
N GLY A 302 -16.36 -5.74 1.08
CA GLY A 302 -17.22 -6.23 0.01
C GLY A 302 -16.85 -7.64 -0.49
N SER A 303 -17.87 -8.42 -0.84
CA SER A 303 -17.75 -9.82 -1.26
C SER A 303 -17.20 -10.02 -2.68
N GLN A 304 -16.38 -9.10 -3.20
CA GLN A 304 -15.83 -9.21 -4.54
C GLN A 304 -14.62 -10.15 -4.52
N SER A 305 -14.85 -11.37 -4.97
CA SER A 305 -13.80 -12.34 -5.24
C SER A 305 -13.39 -12.22 -6.70
N HIS A 306 -12.10 -12.03 -6.94
CA HIS A 306 -11.51 -11.93 -8.28
C HIS A 306 -10.50 -13.06 -8.49
N GLY A 307 -10.28 -13.40 -9.76
CA GLY A 307 -9.37 -14.46 -10.19
C GLY A 307 -10.07 -15.77 -10.49
N ARG A 308 -9.27 -16.82 -10.68
CA ARG A 308 -9.72 -18.18 -10.99
C ARG A 308 -8.98 -19.21 -10.13
N SER A 309 -9.49 -20.43 -10.05
CA SER A 309 -8.75 -21.54 -9.46
C SER A 309 -7.50 -21.88 -10.28
N LEU A 310 -6.48 -22.44 -9.64
CA LEU A 310 -5.21 -22.77 -10.29
C LEU A 310 -5.39 -23.66 -11.53
N PHE A 311 -6.26 -24.67 -11.43
CA PHE A 311 -6.50 -25.60 -12.54
C PHE A 311 -7.29 -24.97 -13.70
N ALA A 312 -8.23 -24.08 -13.43
CA ALA A 312 -8.88 -23.31 -14.49
C ALA A 312 -7.88 -22.42 -15.24
N ILE A 313 -6.89 -21.85 -14.52
CA ILE A 313 -5.80 -21.09 -15.13
C ILE A 313 -4.91 -22.00 -15.98
N ILE A 314 -4.53 -23.18 -15.46
CA ILE A 314 -3.72 -24.16 -16.20
C ILE A 314 -4.43 -24.52 -17.50
N ASP A 315 -5.70 -24.93 -17.45
CA ASP A 315 -6.49 -25.31 -18.62
C ASP A 315 -6.52 -24.18 -19.66
N GLN A 316 -6.72 -22.94 -19.21
CA GLN A 316 -6.75 -21.78 -20.10
C GLN A 316 -5.39 -21.50 -20.77
N ILE A 317 -4.28 -21.67 -20.05
CA ILE A 317 -2.92 -21.54 -20.61
C ILE A 317 -2.64 -22.67 -21.62
N MET A 318 -3.15 -23.88 -21.38
CA MET A 318 -2.97 -25.02 -22.28
C MET A 318 -3.81 -24.90 -23.56
N GLU A 319 -5.05 -24.43 -23.44
CA GLU A 319 -6.03 -24.44 -24.53
C GLU A 319 -5.97 -23.22 -25.45
N LYS A 320 -5.56 -22.05 -24.94
CA LYS A 320 -5.68 -20.76 -25.65
C LYS A 320 -4.32 -20.12 -25.91
N ASP A 321 -4.16 -19.59 -27.12
CA ASP A 321 -3.06 -18.69 -27.44
C ASP A 321 -3.47 -17.25 -27.11
N LEU A 322 -3.09 -16.78 -25.92
CA LEU A 322 -3.51 -15.48 -25.42
C LEU A 322 -2.57 -14.36 -25.90
N PRO A 323 -3.11 -13.15 -26.20
CA PRO A 323 -2.29 -12.00 -26.51
C PRO A 323 -1.30 -11.68 -25.38
N ARG A 324 -0.10 -11.22 -25.74
CA ARG A 324 0.97 -10.90 -24.78
C ARG A 324 0.61 -9.82 -23.75
N TYR A 325 -0.41 -9.01 -24.01
CA TYR A 325 -0.92 -7.99 -23.10
C TYR A 325 -2.09 -8.48 -22.22
N TRP A 326 -2.54 -9.72 -22.39
CA TRP A 326 -3.72 -10.27 -21.71
C TRP A 326 -3.52 -10.33 -20.20
N GLU A 327 -4.58 -10.00 -19.46
CA GLU A 327 -4.62 -10.13 -18.02
C GLU A 327 -5.99 -10.65 -17.58
N ASP A 328 -5.99 -11.78 -16.89
CA ASP A 328 -7.20 -12.43 -16.39
C ASP A 328 -7.41 -12.14 -14.90
N TYR A 329 -8.47 -11.40 -14.61
CA TYR A 329 -8.92 -11.06 -13.26
C TYR A 329 -10.16 -11.89 -12.84
N GLY A 330 -10.46 -12.97 -13.54
CA GLY A 330 -11.71 -13.73 -13.39
C GLY A 330 -12.88 -13.07 -14.14
N ASP A 331 -14.09 -13.40 -13.71
CA ASP A 331 -15.31 -12.91 -14.34
C ASP A 331 -15.76 -11.60 -13.67
N PHE A 332 -15.97 -10.57 -14.49
CA PHE A 332 -16.42 -9.25 -14.02
C PHE A 332 -17.09 -8.47 -15.15
N GLU A 333 -18.07 -7.66 -14.77
CA GLU A 333 -18.82 -6.78 -15.69
C GLU A 333 -18.36 -5.32 -15.60
N GLU A 334 -17.93 -4.91 -14.41
CA GLU A 334 -17.57 -3.54 -14.09
C GLU A 334 -16.13 -3.44 -13.62
N PHE A 335 -15.44 -2.37 -14.05
CA PHE A 335 -14.08 -2.05 -13.61
C PHE A 335 -13.87 -0.54 -13.52
N SER A 336 -12.83 -0.13 -12.81
CA SER A 336 -12.40 1.27 -12.71
C SER A 336 -10.93 1.44 -13.14
N LEU A 337 -10.55 2.66 -13.53
CA LEU A 337 -9.17 2.99 -13.88
C LEU A 337 -8.57 3.98 -12.87
N PHE A 338 -7.38 3.66 -12.39
CA PHE A 338 -6.62 4.49 -11.44
C PHE A 338 -5.30 4.95 -12.07
N PHE A 339 -5.28 6.18 -12.56
CA PHE A 339 -4.07 6.81 -13.12
C PHE A 339 -3.16 7.29 -12.00
N SER A 340 -1.92 6.80 -12.00
CA SER A 340 -0.91 7.20 -11.02
C SER A 340 0.38 7.62 -11.71
N VAL A 341 0.72 8.90 -11.57
CA VAL A 341 1.99 9.44 -12.08
C VAL A 341 3.18 9.06 -11.17
N ALA A 342 2.93 8.80 -9.88
CA ALA A 342 3.90 8.16 -8.99
C ALA A 342 3.69 6.64 -8.95
N ALA A 343 4.73 5.89 -8.60
CA ALA A 343 4.52 4.50 -8.20
C ALA A 343 3.56 4.47 -7.00
N VAL A 344 2.55 3.62 -7.07
CA VAL A 344 1.88 3.14 -5.86
C VAL A 344 2.96 2.37 -5.09
N GLU A 345 3.20 2.68 -3.83
CA GLU A 345 4.28 2.04 -3.07
C GLU A 345 3.70 1.17 -1.97
N ASN A 346 4.30 0.00 -1.79
CA ASN A 346 3.87 -0.93 -0.76
C ASN A 346 4.09 -0.37 0.66
N ARG A 347 5.18 0.38 0.87
CA ARG A 347 5.52 1.00 2.18
C ARG A 347 5.03 2.44 2.29
N SER A 348 4.63 2.82 3.50
CA SER A 348 4.13 4.15 3.89
C SER A 348 5.27 5.17 4.13
N ASN A 349 6.28 5.21 3.26
CA ASN A 349 7.36 6.19 3.41
C ASN A 349 6.94 7.54 2.83
N GLY A 350 6.16 8.28 3.62
CA GLY A 350 5.77 9.65 3.37
C GLY A 350 4.32 9.83 2.91
N ALA A 351 3.82 11.04 3.15
CA ALA A 351 2.42 11.42 2.94
C ALA A 351 1.90 11.22 1.48
N ARG A 352 2.75 11.41 0.47
CA ARG A 352 2.34 11.33 -0.94
C ARG A 352 2.05 9.88 -1.37
N PRO A 353 3.01 8.93 -1.25
CA PRO A 353 2.73 7.53 -1.56
C PRO A 353 1.54 6.99 -0.76
N GLN A 354 1.39 7.41 0.50
CA GLN A 354 0.30 6.98 1.37
C GLN A 354 -1.09 7.41 0.86
N ARG A 355 -1.28 8.68 0.46
CA ARG A 355 -2.55 9.14 -0.15
C ARG A 355 -2.93 8.31 -1.38
N ILE A 356 -2.00 8.15 -2.31
CA ILE A 356 -2.24 7.45 -3.58
C ILE A 356 -2.60 6.00 -3.30
N ARG A 357 -1.84 5.35 -2.40
CA ARG A 357 -2.11 3.98 -1.94
C ARG A 357 -3.50 3.84 -1.32
N ASN A 358 -3.86 4.71 -0.38
CA ASN A 358 -5.11 4.57 0.37
C ASN A 358 -6.34 4.72 -0.53
N LEU A 359 -6.29 5.68 -1.47
CA LEU A 359 -7.38 5.83 -2.41
C LEU A 359 -7.46 4.68 -3.42
N TYR A 360 -6.33 4.18 -3.92
CA TYR A 360 -6.30 3.00 -4.77
C TYR A 360 -6.96 1.81 -4.06
N LEU A 361 -6.60 1.58 -2.80
CA LEU A 361 -7.17 0.51 -1.99
C LEU A 361 -8.68 0.69 -1.77
N GLU A 362 -9.13 1.91 -1.49
CA GLU A 362 -10.56 2.20 -1.34
C GLU A 362 -11.34 1.94 -2.64
N MET A 363 -10.79 2.31 -3.80
CA MET A 363 -11.39 1.97 -5.09
C MET A 363 -11.40 0.46 -5.34
N ALA A 364 -10.31 -0.23 -5.01
CA ALA A 364 -10.15 -1.67 -5.17
C ALA A 364 -11.09 -2.51 -4.27
N ASP A 365 -11.58 -1.92 -3.17
CA ASP A 365 -12.59 -2.54 -2.31
C ASP A 365 -14.02 -2.43 -2.89
N ASN A 366 -14.24 -1.51 -3.84
CA ASN A 366 -15.55 -1.25 -4.46
C ASN A 366 -15.67 -1.87 -5.86
N TRP A 367 -14.57 -1.91 -6.63
CA TRP A 367 -14.53 -2.48 -7.98
C TRP A 367 -13.18 -3.13 -8.29
N LEU A 368 -13.17 -3.98 -9.32
CA LEU A 368 -11.92 -4.32 -10.01
C LEU A 368 -11.26 -3.02 -10.51
N THR A 369 -10.13 -2.66 -9.90
CA THR A 369 -9.47 -1.37 -10.14
C THR A 369 -8.13 -1.57 -10.83
N LEU A 370 -8.07 -1.17 -12.09
CA LEU A 370 -6.89 -1.29 -12.93
C LEU A 370 -5.96 -0.09 -12.71
N GLN A 371 -4.76 -0.36 -12.19
CA GLN A 371 -3.74 0.69 -12.12
C GLN A 371 -3.25 1.04 -13.51
N ILE A 372 -3.13 2.34 -13.80
CA ILE A 372 -2.59 2.90 -15.04
C ILE A 372 -1.34 3.72 -14.69
N GLY A 373 -0.17 3.14 -14.95
CA GLY A 373 1.12 3.80 -14.76
C GLY A 373 1.49 4.71 -15.93
N MET A 374 2.01 5.90 -15.62
CA MET A 374 2.39 6.92 -16.62
C MET A 374 3.79 6.65 -17.22
N THR A 375 4.00 5.44 -17.72
CA THR A 375 5.17 5.06 -18.51
C THR A 375 4.72 4.40 -19.81
N THR A 376 5.47 4.59 -20.90
CA THR A 376 5.06 4.14 -22.24
C THR A 376 4.69 2.65 -22.29
N LYS A 377 5.57 1.76 -21.81
CA LYS A 377 5.32 0.30 -21.85
C LYS A 377 4.11 -0.12 -21.01
N PHE A 378 3.94 0.48 -19.82
CA PHE A 378 2.84 0.18 -18.94
C PHE A 378 1.53 0.59 -19.61
N LEU A 379 1.47 1.83 -20.09
CA LEU A 379 0.27 2.42 -20.66
C LEU A 379 -0.12 1.76 -21.98
N GLU A 380 0.82 1.44 -22.87
CA GLU A 380 0.54 0.72 -24.12
C GLU A 380 -0.10 -0.65 -23.88
N ARG A 381 0.41 -1.41 -22.90
CA ARG A 381 -0.17 -2.71 -22.52
C ARG A 381 -1.59 -2.53 -22.00
N ARG A 382 -1.78 -1.61 -21.04
CA ARG A 382 -3.08 -1.37 -20.41
C ARG A 382 -4.12 -0.78 -21.35
N PHE A 383 -3.70 0.07 -22.29
CA PHE A 383 -4.57 0.63 -23.30
C PHE A 383 -5.24 -0.49 -24.10
N ARG A 384 -4.45 -1.44 -24.62
CA ARG A 384 -4.98 -2.58 -25.39
C ARG A 384 -5.91 -3.46 -24.57
N LEU A 385 -5.54 -3.74 -23.33
CA LEU A 385 -6.37 -4.54 -22.42
C LEU A 385 -7.72 -3.88 -22.16
N VAL A 386 -7.74 -2.57 -21.88
CA VAL A 386 -8.97 -1.82 -21.61
C VAL A 386 -9.81 -1.66 -22.88
N GLU A 387 -9.18 -1.42 -24.03
CA GLU A 387 -9.87 -1.40 -25.32
C GLU A 387 -10.59 -2.73 -25.58
N ASP A 388 -9.93 -3.86 -25.37
CA ASP A 388 -10.55 -5.19 -25.51
C ASP A 388 -11.72 -5.38 -24.52
N TRP A 389 -11.57 -4.95 -23.26
CA TRP A 389 -12.63 -5.06 -22.25
C TRP A 389 -13.86 -4.22 -22.61
N LEU A 390 -13.65 -2.97 -23.03
CA LEU A 390 -14.73 -2.08 -23.47
C LEU A 390 -15.45 -2.65 -24.70
N ASN A 391 -14.70 -3.14 -25.68
CA ASN A 391 -15.24 -3.75 -26.90
C ASN A 391 -15.98 -5.07 -26.63
N SER A 392 -15.61 -5.80 -25.57
CA SER A 392 -16.32 -7.00 -25.13
C SER A 392 -17.59 -6.71 -24.32
N GLY A 393 -17.94 -5.43 -24.10
CA GLY A 393 -19.14 -5.00 -23.39
C GLY A 393 -18.96 -4.76 -21.89
N LYS A 394 -17.73 -4.83 -21.35
CA LYS A 394 -17.46 -4.51 -19.95
C LYS A 394 -17.56 -2.99 -19.75
N ARG A 395 -18.07 -2.58 -18.59
CA ARG A 395 -18.32 -1.17 -18.28
C ARG A 395 -17.21 -0.57 -17.42
N CYS A 396 -16.59 0.50 -17.89
CA CYS A 396 -15.72 1.32 -17.05
C CYS A 396 -16.58 2.30 -16.23
N VAL A 397 -16.62 2.12 -14.91
CA VAL A 397 -17.55 2.84 -14.02
C VAL A 397 -17.02 4.17 -13.53
N LEU A 398 -15.70 4.31 -13.43
CA LEU A 398 -15.03 5.50 -12.92
C LEU A 398 -13.59 5.54 -13.41
N ILE A 399 -13.12 6.74 -13.78
CA ILE A 399 -11.70 7.02 -13.98
C ILE A 399 -11.26 8.08 -12.98
N TYR A 400 -10.22 7.78 -12.22
CA TYR A 400 -9.57 8.72 -11.32
C TYR A 400 -8.08 8.86 -11.67
N GLY A 401 -7.54 10.07 -11.60
CA GLY A 401 -6.10 10.29 -11.69
C GLY A 401 -5.59 11.41 -10.81
N GLU A 402 -4.29 11.40 -10.48
CA GLU A 402 -3.62 12.50 -9.78
C GLU A 402 -2.37 12.97 -10.51
N ASN A 403 -2.12 14.28 -10.50
CA ASN A 403 -0.88 14.84 -11.03
C ASN A 403 0.35 14.56 -10.13
N SER A 404 1.53 14.66 -10.74
CA SER A 404 2.82 14.60 -10.03
C SER A 404 3.35 15.98 -9.67
N THR A 405 4.21 16.01 -8.65
CA THR A 405 4.96 17.17 -8.15
C THR A 405 5.71 17.84 -9.28
N ASN A 406 6.25 17.02 -10.17
CA ASN A 406 6.82 17.47 -11.44
C ASN A 406 5.96 16.95 -12.59
N PRO A 407 5.72 17.78 -13.62
CA PRO A 407 5.04 17.37 -14.84
C PRO A 407 5.67 16.15 -15.52
N VAL A 408 4.82 15.34 -16.16
CA VAL A 408 5.26 14.22 -17.00
C VAL A 408 5.95 14.75 -18.25
N GLN A 409 7.26 14.54 -18.35
CA GLN A 409 8.06 15.06 -19.46
C GLN A 409 7.81 14.32 -20.78
N ASN A 410 7.33 13.07 -20.74
CA ASN A 410 7.06 12.29 -21.93
C ASN A 410 5.63 12.58 -22.46
N ARG A 411 5.54 13.36 -23.54
CA ARG A 411 4.26 13.71 -24.17
C ARG A 411 3.48 12.53 -24.71
N ASP A 412 4.15 11.48 -25.20
CA ASP A 412 3.48 10.30 -25.75
C ASP A 412 2.66 9.57 -24.68
N VAL A 413 3.15 9.57 -23.44
CA VAL A 413 2.43 9.01 -22.29
C VAL A 413 1.15 9.81 -22.03
N ILE A 414 1.22 11.14 -22.02
CA ILE A 414 0.03 11.99 -21.86
C ILE A 414 -0.95 11.77 -23.02
N ILE A 415 -0.44 11.61 -24.25
CA ILE A 415 -1.26 11.34 -25.43
C ILE A 415 -2.05 10.04 -25.30
N GLN A 416 -1.37 8.97 -24.89
CA GLN A 416 -2.04 7.69 -24.67
C GLN A 416 -3.03 7.76 -23.50
N ALA A 417 -2.71 8.52 -22.45
CA ALA A 417 -3.55 8.64 -21.27
C ALA A 417 -4.89 9.31 -21.60
N TYR A 418 -4.86 10.48 -22.25
CA TYR A 418 -6.11 11.18 -22.60
C TYR A 418 -6.93 10.39 -23.63
N ARG A 419 -6.29 9.69 -24.59
CA ARG A 419 -6.98 8.82 -25.55
C ARG A 419 -7.71 7.67 -24.88
N LEU A 420 -7.13 7.10 -23.83
CA LEU A 420 -7.76 6.02 -23.07
C LEU A 420 -9.02 6.52 -22.35
N VAL A 421 -8.97 7.74 -21.81
CA VAL A 421 -10.10 8.40 -21.17
C VAL A 421 -11.20 8.69 -22.19
N ASP A 422 -10.84 9.27 -23.34
CA ASP A 422 -11.78 9.55 -24.42
C ASP A 422 -12.45 8.27 -24.94
N LEU A 423 -11.68 7.18 -25.10
CA LEU A 423 -12.20 5.88 -25.50
C LEU A 423 -13.23 5.34 -24.50
N ALA A 424 -12.88 5.31 -23.21
CA ALA A 424 -13.78 4.84 -22.15
C ALA A 424 -15.04 5.71 -22.05
N SER A 425 -14.89 7.02 -22.14
CA SER A 425 -16.03 7.96 -22.17
C SER A 425 -16.95 7.68 -23.37
N SER A 426 -16.40 7.46 -24.56
CA SER A 426 -17.20 7.22 -25.77
C SER A 426 -17.99 5.91 -25.74
N ILE A 427 -17.41 4.83 -25.19
CA ILE A 427 -18.03 3.50 -25.19
C ILE A 427 -18.93 3.30 -23.96
N SER A 428 -18.43 3.66 -22.77
CA SER A 428 -19.09 3.37 -21.48
C SER A 428 -19.73 4.61 -20.81
N ARG A 429 -19.65 5.80 -21.43
CA ARG A 429 -20.06 7.08 -20.81
C ARG A 429 -19.40 7.31 -19.45
N THR A 430 -18.15 6.89 -19.32
CA THR A 430 -17.48 6.83 -18.04
C THR A 430 -17.27 8.21 -17.43
N PRO A 431 -17.71 8.45 -16.18
CA PRO A 431 -17.36 9.65 -15.45
C PRO A 431 -15.87 9.64 -15.08
N SER A 432 -15.20 10.79 -15.21
CA SER A 432 -13.77 10.90 -14.98
C SER A 432 -13.41 12.16 -14.19
N LEU A 433 -12.44 12.01 -13.27
CA LEU A 433 -11.96 13.10 -12.42
C LEU A 433 -10.43 13.09 -12.30
N TRP A 434 -9.83 14.26 -12.50
CA TRP A 434 -8.40 14.49 -12.34
C TRP A 434 -8.14 15.39 -11.12
N PHE A 435 -7.38 14.87 -10.17
CA PHE A 435 -6.99 15.59 -8.96
C PHE A 435 -5.65 16.31 -9.16
N VAL A 436 -5.69 17.64 -9.14
CA VAL A 436 -4.48 18.48 -9.22
C VAL A 436 -4.00 18.76 -7.81
N ARG A 437 -2.91 18.09 -7.38
CA ARG A 437 -2.37 18.20 -6.02
C ARG A 437 -1.56 19.47 -5.82
N ASP A 438 -0.60 19.71 -6.70
CA ASP A 438 0.41 20.75 -6.54
C ASP A 438 0.85 21.34 -7.88
N LEU A 439 1.17 22.64 -7.85
CA LEU A 439 1.71 23.42 -8.96
C LEU A 439 2.90 24.28 -8.52
N HIS A 440 3.62 23.88 -7.46
CA HIS A 440 4.75 24.67 -6.92
C HIS A 440 5.85 24.96 -7.93
N TRP A 441 5.95 24.20 -9.03
CA TRP A 441 6.90 24.44 -10.11
C TRP A 441 6.57 25.73 -10.89
N LEU A 442 5.36 26.29 -10.73
CA LEU A 442 4.98 27.63 -11.21
C LEU A 442 5.24 28.74 -10.17
N ASP A 443 5.57 28.40 -8.93
CA ASP A 443 5.73 29.37 -7.85
C ASP A 443 7.16 29.92 -7.79
N SER A 444 7.32 31.22 -8.04
CA SER A 444 8.61 31.91 -8.02
C SER A 444 9.26 32.01 -6.64
N SER A 445 8.50 31.89 -5.55
CA SER A 445 9.05 31.86 -4.18
C SER A 445 9.75 30.53 -3.88
N MET A 446 9.31 29.45 -4.54
CA MET A 446 9.86 28.10 -4.40
C MET A 446 10.98 27.85 -5.42
N PHE A 447 10.87 28.47 -6.60
CA PHE A 447 11.86 28.41 -7.68
C PHE A 447 12.16 29.84 -8.17
N PRO A 448 13.12 30.55 -7.53
CA PRO A 448 13.45 31.95 -7.87
C PRO A 448 13.88 32.15 -9.33
N ASP A 449 14.55 31.15 -9.91
CA ASP A 449 14.98 31.15 -11.31
C ASP A 449 13.86 30.71 -12.29
N GLY A 450 12.68 30.38 -11.76
CA GLY A 450 11.55 29.82 -12.51
C GLY A 450 11.73 28.35 -12.92
N PRO A 451 10.66 27.69 -13.41
CA PRO A 451 10.80 26.37 -14.00
C PRO A 451 11.61 26.44 -15.30
N SER A 452 12.35 25.38 -15.62
CA SER A 452 12.95 25.28 -16.95
C SER A 452 11.86 25.29 -18.03
N ALA A 453 12.17 25.84 -19.22
CA ALA A 453 11.22 25.91 -20.32
C ALA A 453 10.64 24.55 -20.71
N ALA A 454 11.42 23.46 -20.56
CA ALA A 454 10.97 22.10 -20.80
C ALA A 454 9.93 21.62 -19.76
N VAL A 455 10.13 21.93 -18.48
CA VAL A 455 9.19 21.61 -17.40
C VAL A 455 7.89 22.38 -17.60
N LEU A 456 7.98 23.68 -17.87
CA LEU A 456 6.83 24.54 -18.14
C LEU A 456 6.01 24.03 -19.34
N ALA A 457 6.66 23.79 -20.48
CA ALA A 457 6.00 23.30 -21.68
C ALA A 457 5.38 21.91 -21.51
N SER A 458 5.94 21.06 -20.65
CA SER A 458 5.37 19.74 -20.34
C SER A 458 4.19 19.84 -19.39
N GLY A 459 4.26 20.70 -18.36
CA GLY A 459 3.17 20.94 -17.42
C GLY A 459 1.95 21.56 -18.07
N ILE A 460 2.15 22.58 -18.90
CA ILE A 460 1.06 23.18 -19.69
C ILE A 460 0.42 22.14 -20.61
N PHE A 461 1.23 21.33 -21.29
CA PHE A 461 0.72 20.27 -22.18
C PHE A 461 -0.07 19.20 -21.42
N GLU A 462 0.43 18.73 -20.28
CA GLU A 462 -0.25 17.77 -19.41
C GLU A 462 -1.60 18.32 -18.93
N LEU A 463 -1.62 19.53 -18.37
CA LEU A 463 -2.84 20.12 -17.82
C LEU A 463 -3.88 20.40 -18.91
N THR A 464 -3.49 21.01 -20.02
CA THR A 464 -4.42 21.36 -21.11
C THR A 464 -5.07 20.10 -21.71
N ARG A 465 -4.25 19.08 -22.03
CA ARG A 465 -4.78 17.83 -22.60
C ARG A 465 -5.58 17.02 -21.59
N LEU A 466 -5.14 17.09 -20.33
CA LEU A 466 -5.82 16.63 -19.13
C LEU A 466 -7.26 17.11 -19.07
N ASP A 467 -7.38 18.44 -18.99
CA ASP A 467 -8.60 19.22 -18.80
C ASP A 467 -9.58 19.03 -19.96
N ASP A 468 -9.04 18.96 -21.17
CA ASP A 468 -9.81 18.57 -22.34
C ASP A 468 -10.52 17.23 -22.06
N SER A 469 -9.79 16.14 -21.82
CA SER A 469 -10.37 14.78 -21.86
C SER A 469 -11.04 14.29 -20.59
N PHE A 470 -10.65 14.77 -19.41
CA PHE A 470 -11.33 14.41 -18.17
C PHE A 470 -12.61 15.23 -17.99
N GLY A 471 -13.64 14.65 -17.37
CA GLY A 471 -14.89 15.37 -17.12
C GLY A 471 -14.78 16.42 -16.02
N SER A 472 -13.84 16.29 -15.09
CA SER A 472 -13.68 17.24 -13.98
C SER A 472 -12.25 17.34 -13.48
N PHE A 473 -11.85 18.56 -13.17
CA PHE A 473 -10.61 18.88 -12.44
C PHE A 473 -10.94 19.37 -11.04
N VAL A 474 -10.24 18.87 -10.02
CA VAL A 474 -10.49 19.27 -8.62
C VAL A 474 -9.19 19.47 -7.84
N ALA A 475 -9.21 20.45 -6.94
CA ALA A 475 -8.11 20.79 -6.06
C ALA A 475 -8.33 20.20 -4.63
N PRO A 476 -7.28 20.12 -3.78
CA PRO A 476 -7.41 19.63 -2.40
C PRO A 476 -8.31 20.51 -1.52
N SER A 477 -8.36 21.81 -1.81
CA SER A 477 -9.15 22.79 -1.09
C SER A 477 -9.57 23.93 -2.01
N LEU A 478 -10.60 24.69 -1.61
CA LEU A 478 -10.99 25.93 -2.31
C LEU A 478 -9.85 26.97 -2.32
N GLU A 479 -9.04 27.01 -1.27
CA GLU A 479 -7.85 27.85 -1.18
C GLU A 479 -6.79 27.41 -2.20
N SER A 480 -6.56 26.10 -2.33
CA SER A 480 -5.66 25.55 -3.33
C SER A 480 -6.15 25.84 -4.75
N LYS A 481 -7.45 25.74 -5.00
CA LYS A 481 -8.06 26.10 -6.30
C LYS A 481 -7.71 27.52 -6.70
N ARG A 482 -8.01 28.51 -5.84
CA ARG A 482 -7.72 29.93 -6.12
C ARG A 482 -6.23 30.18 -6.37
N MET A 483 -5.38 29.54 -5.56
CA MET A 483 -3.92 29.62 -5.73
C MET A 483 -3.48 29.03 -7.07
N PHE A 484 -4.01 27.87 -7.47
CA PHE A 484 -3.70 27.23 -8.74
C PHE A 484 -4.17 28.05 -9.94
N GLU A 485 -5.40 28.57 -9.88
CA GLU A 485 -5.94 29.48 -10.91
C GLU A 485 -4.99 30.67 -11.09
N THR A 486 -4.60 31.34 -9.99
CA THR A 486 -3.65 32.47 -10.02
C THR A 486 -2.31 32.10 -10.67
N LEU A 487 -1.75 30.92 -10.34
CA LEU A 487 -0.49 30.45 -10.92
C LEU A 487 -0.62 30.13 -12.42
N LEU A 488 -1.81 29.74 -12.87
CA LEU A 488 -2.08 29.31 -14.25
C LEU A 488 -2.51 30.45 -15.18
N GLU A 489 -2.99 31.59 -14.67
CA GLU A 489 -3.52 32.73 -15.44
C GLU A 489 -2.64 33.15 -16.64
N SER A 490 -1.33 33.09 -16.50
CA SER A 490 -0.37 33.49 -17.55
C SER A 490 0.11 32.35 -18.44
N ASN A 491 -0.36 31.12 -18.21
CA ASN A 491 0.22 29.89 -18.77
C ASN A 491 -0.79 29.04 -19.56
N CYS A 492 -1.95 28.75 -18.97
CA CYS A 492 -3.05 28.01 -19.62
C CYS A 492 -4.36 28.18 -18.83
N GLU A 493 -5.48 27.98 -19.52
CA GLU A 493 -6.81 27.92 -18.90
C GLU A 493 -7.11 26.46 -18.51
N VAL A 494 -7.53 26.25 -17.26
CA VAL A 494 -7.92 24.94 -16.71
C VAL A 494 -9.16 25.14 -15.87
N SER A 495 -10.18 24.31 -16.06
CA SER A 495 -11.49 24.50 -15.41
C SER A 495 -11.63 23.64 -14.16
N PHE A 496 -11.42 24.24 -12.98
CA PHE A 496 -11.65 23.56 -11.71
C PHE A 496 -13.14 23.58 -11.30
N VAL A 497 -13.65 22.43 -10.86
CA VAL A 497 -14.96 22.36 -10.21
C VAL A 497 -14.99 23.25 -8.96
N ASP A 498 -16.16 23.78 -8.61
CA ASP A 498 -16.34 24.58 -7.40
C ASP A 498 -16.57 23.72 -6.15
N ASP A 499 -15.66 22.78 -5.94
CA ASP A 499 -15.62 21.91 -4.77
C ASP A 499 -14.17 21.51 -4.50
N GLU A 500 -13.96 20.74 -3.43
CA GLU A 500 -12.66 20.34 -2.94
C GLU A 500 -12.57 18.87 -2.59
N LEU A 501 -11.36 18.32 -2.68
CA LEU A 501 -11.13 16.91 -2.41
C LEU A 501 -9.96 16.69 -1.44
N PRO A 502 -10.12 17.07 -0.16
CA PRO A 502 -9.11 16.83 0.86
C PRO A 502 -8.83 15.32 1.01
N PRO A 503 -7.65 14.93 1.49
CA PRO A 503 -7.35 13.52 1.79
C PRO A 503 -8.30 12.97 2.87
N GLY A 504 -8.56 11.66 2.82
CA GLY A 504 -9.33 10.96 3.85
C GLY A 504 -8.44 10.41 4.97
N VAL A 505 -9.06 9.96 6.06
CA VAL A 505 -8.41 9.20 7.13
C VAL A 505 -8.45 7.70 6.83
N THR A 506 -7.39 7.00 7.21
CA THR A 506 -7.30 5.54 7.11
C THR A 506 -7.83 4.88 8.38
N GLU A 507 -8.99 4.22 8.26
CA GLU A 507 -9.66 3.58 9.40
C GLU A 507 -8.80 2.52 10.11
N SER A 508 -7.96 1.78 9.38
CA SER A 508 -7.04 0.79 9.94
C SER A 508 -5.88 1.41 10.75
N ALA A 509 -5.63 2.71 10.59
CA ALA A 509 -4.64 3.49 11.32
C ALA A 509 -5.24 4.33 12.45
N CYS A 510 -6.57 4.42 12.53
CA CYS A 510 -7.27 5.24 13.52
C CYS A 510 -7.19 4.60 14.91
N ALA A 511 -6.43 5.23 15.80
CA ALA A 511 -6.31 4.85 17.20
C ALA A 511 -5.87 6.05 18.04
N LEU A 512 -6.49 6.25 19.20
CA LEU A 512 -6.08 7.33 20.11
C LEU A 512 -4.67 7.07 20.62
N SER A 513 -3.73 7.96 20.28
CA SER A 513 -2.35 7.89 20.77
C SER A 513 -2.19 8.79 21.99
N ARG A 514 -1.79 8.19 23.12
CA ARG A 514 -1.63 8.88 24.41
C ARG A 514 -0.31 8.48 25.06
N GLY A 515 0.35 9.47 25.65
CA GLY A 515 1.52 9.30 26.48
C GLY A 515 1.15 9.10 27.96
N PRO A 516 2.09 8.60 28.78
CA PRO A 516 1.85 8.30 30.18
C PRO A 516 1.87 9.52 31.12
N GLN A 517 2.32 10.69 30.64
CA GLN A 517 2.49 11.87 31.48
C GLN A 517 1.27 12.80 31.41
N GLU A 518 0.99 13.51 32.50
CA GLU A 518 0.00 14.58 32.49
C GLU A 518 0.52 15.78 31.69
N GLY A 519 -0.35 16.41 30.88
CA GLY A 519 -0.01 17.63 30.16
C GLY A 519 -0.42 17.65 28.68
N THR A 520 0.35 18.39 27.87
CA THR A 520 0.13 18.47 26.42
C THR A 520 1.44 18.43 25.65
N THR A 521 1.51 17.59 24.62
CA THR A 521 2.64 17.50 23.69
C THR A 521 2.29 18.18 22.38
N PHE A 522 3.01 19.24 22.02
CA PHE A 522 2.97 19.82 20.69
C PHE A 522 3.92 19.05 19.78
N VAL A 523 3.39 18.49 18.70
CA VAL A 523 4.17 17.66 17.78
C VAL A 523 4.23 18.29 16.40
N TYR A 524 5.43 18.67 16.00
CA TYR A 524 5.74 19.00 14.61
C TYR A 524 6.27 17.76 13.89
N SER A 525 5.76 17.47 12.70
CA SER A 525 6.32 16.44 11.82
C SER A 525 6.55 17.01 10.43
N GLY A 526 7.74 16.85 9.85
CA GLY A 526 8.00 17.26 8.47
C GLY A 526 9.40 17.79 8.18
N GLY A 527 9.53 18.45 7.02
CA GLY A 527 10.76 19.13 6.64
C GLY A 527 10.91 20.50 7.31
N ILE A 528 12.09 21.08 7.23
CA ILE A 528 12.41 22.41 7.82
C ILE A 528 12.87 23.42 6.77
N GLY A 529 12.63 23.14 5.49
CA GLY A 529 13.01 24.00 4.35
C GLY A 529 12.08 25.20 4.14
N SER A 530 12.30 25.96 3.05
CA SER A 530 11.59 27.21 2.73
C SER A 530 10.06 27.11 2.71
N ALA A 531 9.51 26.00 2.22
CA ALA A 531 8.06 25.74 2.24
C ALA A 531 7.49 25.51 3.66
N TYR A 532 8.35 25.08 4.58
CA TYR A 532 8.04 24.65 5.94
C TYR A 532 8.71 25.55 6.98
N ARG A 533 8.85 26.85 6.70
CA ARG A 533 9.37 27.82 7.67
C ARG A 533 8.55 27.77 8.95
N MET A 534 9.25 27.79 10.09
CA MET A 534 8.69 27.65 11.44
C MET A 534 9.17 28.79 12.35
N ASP A 535 9.54 29.94 11.78
CA ASP A 535 10.27 30.97 12.52
C ASP A 535 9.41 31.50 13.69
N ALA A 536 8.13 31.74 13.45
CA ALA A 536 7.20 32.18 14.48
C ALA A 536 6.96 31.08 15.52
N TYR A 537 6.87 29.81 15.09
CA TYR A 537 6.66 28.68 15.98
C TYR A 537 7.86 28.43 16.90
N LEU A 538 9.07 28.36 16.37
CA LEU A 538 10.29 28.15 17.17
C LEU A 538 10.51 29.30 18.16
N THR A 539 10.24 30.54 17.74
CA THR A 539 10.28 31.71 18.63
C THR A 539 9.24 31.60 19.76
N ALA A 540 8.04 31.11 19.47
CA ALA A 540 7.01 30.86 20.48
C ALA A 540 7.43 29.75 21.46
N VAL A 541 8.01 28.64 20.97
CA VAL A 541 8.58 27.59 21.82
C VAL A 541 9.64 28.16 22.76
N ALA A 542 10.58 28.94 22.22
CA ALA A 542 11.64 29.57 23.03
C ALA A 542 11.06 30.51 24.10
N SER A 543 10.06 31.30 23.74
CA SER A 543 9.40 32.22 24.68
C SER A 543 8.73 31.47 25.83
N ILE A 544 8.11 30.31 25.57
CA ILE A 544 7.47 29.47 26.60
C ILE A 544 8.52 28.82 27.51
N LEU A 545 9.61 28.29 26.94
CA LEU A 545 10.62 27.55 27.69
C LEU A 545 11.56 28.44 28.53
N LEU A 546 11.82 29.66 28.07
CA LEU A 546 12.74 30.60 28.72
C LEU A 546 12.05 31.52 29.74
N ASP A 547 10.72 31.54 29.80
CA ASP A 547 9.98 32.35 30.77
C ASP A 547 9.84 31.61 32.12
N GLU A 548 10.60 32.07 33.13
CA GLU A 548 10.55 31.55 34.50
C GLU A 548 9.15 31.73 35.14
N ASN A 549 8.35 32.72 34.71
CA ASN A 549 6.99 32.94 35.20
C ASN A 549 5.96 32.02 34.53
N SER A 550 6.23 31.53 33.30
CA SER A 550 5.39 30.53 32.62
C SER A 550 5.44 29.17 33.32
N SER A 551 6.54 28.87 34.02
CA SER A 551 6.69 27.67 34.87
C SER A 551 5.83 27.71 36.14
N SER A 552 5.33 28.89 36.52
CA SER A 552 4.61 29.15 37.78
C SER A 552 3.24 29.81 37.60
N SER A 553 2.78 30.04 36.36
CA SER A 553 1.46 30.64 36.09
C SER A 553 0.75 30.01 34.89
N GLY A 554 -0.25 29.18 35.16
CA GLY A 554 -1.37 28.86 34.24
C GLY A 554 -1.08 27.95 33.04
N PHE A 555 0.15 27.87 32.53
CA PHE A 555 0.53 26.88 31.52
C PHE A 555 0.65 25.52 32.20
N GLY A 556 -0.25 24.57 31.87
CA GLY A 556 -0.05 23.17 32.25
C GLY A 556 1.29 22.63 31.73
N ARG A 557 1.67 21.42 32.14
CA ARG A 557 2.94 20.80 31.70
C ARG A 557 2.94 20.61 30.17
N VAL A 558 3.84 21.30 29.45
CA VAL A 558 3.94 21.24 27.99
C VAL A 558 5.25 20.61 27.51
N TYR A 559 5.18 19.93 26.37
CA TYR A 559 6.30 19.27 25.71
C TYR A 559 6.29 19.56 24.21
N PHE A 560 7.47 19.53 23.59
CA PHE A 560 7.66 19.83 22.18
C PHE A 560 8.42 18.70 21.49
N ASP A 561 7.75 18.01 20.57
CA ASP A 561 8.35 16.95 19.78
C ASP A 561 8.52 17.41 18.33
N PHE A 562 9.72 17.23 17.79
CA PHE A 562 10.05 17.50 16.39
C PHE A 562 10.44 16.20 15.71
N ILE A 563 9.60 15.74 14.79
CA ILE A 563 9.86 14.55 13.98
C ILE A 563 10.31 15.00 12.59
N VAL A 564 11.63 14.99 12.39
CA VAL A 564 12.26 15.47 11.17
C VAL A 564 13.03 14.35 10.47
N ARG A 565 13.39 14.59 9.21
CA ARG A 565 14.20 13.62 8.46
C ARG A 565 15.63 13.60 9.05
N PRO A 566 16.32 12.44 9.06
CA PRO A 566 17.67 12.35 9.62
C PRO A 566 18.66 13.40 9.07
N GLN A 567 18.55 13.72 7.78
CA GLN A 567 19.41 14.73 7.14
C GLN A 567 19.09 16.18 7.52
N GLU A 568 17.90 16.46 8.04
CA GLU A 568 17.46 17.79 8.48
C GLU A 568 17.70 18.01 9.98
N GLN A 569 17.98 16.95 10.73
CA GLN A 569 18.11 16.98 12.18
C GLN A 569 19.15 18.00 12.66
N GLN A 570 20.35 18.00 12.06
CA GLN A 570 21.43 18.90 12.48
C GLN A 570 21.10 20.38 12.23
N ALA A 571 20.39 20.68 11.14
CA ALA A 571 19.95 22.04 10.85
C ALA A 571 18.87 22.51 11.84
N LEU A 572 17.93 21.63 12.25
CA LEU A 572 16.98 21.97 13.32
C LEU A 572 17.69 22.17 14.66
N ILE A 573 18.64 21.31 15.02
CA ILE A 573 19.42 21.45 16.26
C ILE A 573 20.13 22.81 16.28
N GLY A 574 20.75 23.23 15.18
CA GLY A 574 21.36 24.56 15.08
C GLY A 574 20.37 25.71 15.31
N GLN A 575 19.16 25.63 14.76
CA GLN A 575 18.10 26.62 15.02
C GLN A 575 17.67 26.65 16.50
N LEU A 576 17.60 25.48 17.15
CA LEU A 576 17.26 25.38 18.57
C LEU A 576 18.41 25.90 19.47
N GLU A 577 19.66 25.70 19.06
CA GLU A 577 20.86 26.24 19.75
C GLU A 577 20.91 27.77 19.66
N GLU A 578 20.62 28.35 18.49
CA GLU A 578 20.52 29.80 18.30
C GLU A 578 19.47 30.45 19.20
N LEU A 579 18.38 29.72 19.47
CA LEU A 579 17.30 30.12 20.37
C LEU A 579 17.55 29.74 21.84
N GLY A 580 18.65 29.07 22.17
CA GLY A 580 19.03 28.69 23.53
C GLY A 580 18.18 27.57 24.16
N ILE A 581 17.49 26.76 23.35
CA ILE A 581 16.55 25.73 23.83
C ILE A 581 16.89 24.29 23.41
N SER A 582 18.01 24.07 22.73
CA SER A 582 18.44 22.74 22.25
C SER A 582 18.61 21.71 23.37
N GLU A 583 19.08 22.13 24.55
CA GLU A 583 19.34 21.26 25.71
C GLU A 583 18.13 21.17 26.67
N SER A 584 16.97 21.71 26.30
CA SER A 584 15.78 21.69 27.16
C SER A 584 15.22 20.27 27.32
N PRO A 585 14.95 19.79 28.55
CA PRO A 585 14.34 18.47 28.76
C PRO A 585 12.88 18.38 28.28
N PHE A 586 12.27 19.51 27.88
CA PHE A 586 10.92 19.60 27.33
C PHE A 586 10.88 19.50 25.80
N VAL A 587 12.04 19.46 25.15
CA VAL A 587 12.19 19.35 23.69
C VAL A 587 12.75 17.97 23.33
N ARG A 588 12.13 17.28 22.37
CA ARG A 588 12.68 16.06 21.76
C ARG A 588 12.79 16.21 20.26
N VAL A 589 13.97 15.98 19.73
CA VAL A 589 14.19 15.83 18.28
C VAL A 589 14.27 14.35 17.95
N LEU A 590 13.25 13.86 17.24
CA LEU A 590 13.10 12.46 16.88
C LEU A 590 13.36 12.27 15.38
N ASN A 591 13.97 11.14 15.05
CA ASN A 591 14.08 10.65 13.69
C ASN A 591 13.16 9.45 13.56
N GLY A 592 12.26 9.42 12.59
CA GLY A 592 11.45 8.24 12.36
C GLY A 592 10.17 8.45 11.58
N ASP A 593 9.44 7.35 11.42
CA ASP A 593 8.10 7.34 10.86
C ASP A 593 7.08 7.85 11.90
N PHE A 594 6.24 8.80 11.48
CA PHE A 594 5.14 9.31 12.29
C PHE A 594 4.12 8.22 12.65
N ASN A 595 4.00 7.16 11.83
CA ASN A 595 3.04 6.07 12.10
C ASN A 595 3.27 5.41 13.47
N GLY A 596 4.51 5.24 13.91
CA GLY A 596 4.83 4.64 15.22
C GLY A 596 4.93 5.64 16.38
N TYR A 597 4.69 6.92 16.13
CA TYR A 597 4.89 7.98 17.12
C TYR A 597 3.85 7.94 18.25
N ARG A 598 4.33 8.13 19.48
CA ARG A 598 3.52 8.39 20.67
C ARG A 598 3.96 9.69 21.37
N PRO A 599 3.01 10.52 21.79
CA PRO A 599 3.31 11.71 22.55
C PRO A 599 3.84 11.35 23.95
N LEU A 600 4.52 12.31 24.59
CA LEU A 600 4.92 12.16 26.00
C LEU A 600 3.73 12.21 26.95
N THR A 601 2.71 12.98 26.59
CA THR A 601 1.58 13.28 27.46
C THR A 601 0.26 12.70 26.96
N GLU A 602 -0.74 12.67 27.83
CA GLU A 602 -2.07 12.14 27.55
C GLU A 602 -2.84 12.89 26.44
N ARG A 603 -2.43 14.13 26.15
CA ARG A 603 -2.99 14.99 25.10
C ARG A 603 -1.88 15.38 24.13
N ALA A 604 -2.22 15.47 22.85
CA ALA A 604 -1.28 15.96 21.85
C ALA A 604 -1.96 16.88 20.84
N CYS A 605 -1.19 17.87 20.40
CA CYS A 605 -1.59 18.82 19.39
C CYS A 605 -0.56 18.81 18.25
N GLY A 606 -0.97 18.41 17.06
CA GLY A 606 -0.18 18.51 15.84
C GLY A 606 0.02 19.97 15.43
N VAL A 607 1.21 20.32 14.95
CA VAL A 607 1.53 21.70 14.55
C VAL A 607 1.61 21.81 13.03
N LEU A 608 0.72 22.62 12.44
CA LEU A 608 0.62 22.91 11.00
C LEU A 608 0.62 24.41 10.74
N LEU A 609 1.78 25.04 10.97
CA LEU A 609 2.03 26.45 10.74
C LEU A 609 2.90 26.61 9.48
N LEU A 610 2.27 26.55 8.30
CA LEU A 610 2.97 26.71 7.02
C LEU A 610 3.04 28.20 6.64
N GLU A 611 4.19 28.83 6.91
CA GLU A 611 4.36 30.29 6.77
C GLU A 611 4.58 30.77 5.31
N SER A 612 4.99 29.88 4.41
CA SER A 612 5.24 30.23 2.99
C SER A 612 3.96 30.64 2.26
N ASP A 613 4.06 31.54 1.26
CA ASP A 613 2.89 31.99 0.48
C ASP A 613 2.18 30.82 -0.22
N TYR A 614 2.94 29.89 -0.81
CA TYR A 614 2.40 28.62 -1.31
C TYR A 614 1.72 27.80 -0.21
N GLY A 615 2.34 27.74 0.98
CA GLY A 615 1.86 27.00 2.14
C GLY A 615 0.49 27.45 2.64
N LYS A 616 0.17 28.74 2.50
CA LYS A 616 -1.13 29.31 2.91
C LYS A 616 -2.30 28.68 2.16
N GLY A 617 -2.13 28.45 0.85
CA GLY A 617 -3.15 27.84 -0.01
C GLY A 617 -3.10 26.31 -0.06
N ALA A 618 -2.06 25.68 0.48
CA ALA A 618 -1.87 24.23 0.40
C ALA A 618 -2.63 23.45 1.48
N PHE A 619 -3.14 22.26 1.12
CA PHE A 619 -3.73 21.32 2.09
C PHE A 619 -2.74 20.22 2.49
N PRO A 620 -2.09 20.29 3.67
CA PRO A 620 -1.11 19.30 4.09
C PRO A 620 -1.78 17.98 4.51
N TYR A 621 -1.36 16.86 3.92
CA TYR A 621 -1.79 15.51 4.31
C TYR A 621 -1.55 15.18 5.78
N LYS A 622 -0.54 15.80 6.41
CA LYS A 622 -0.24 15.58 7.84
C LYS A 622 -1.42 15.90 8.77
N SER A 623 -2.33 16.77 8.33
CA SER A 623 -3.57 17.03 9.06
C SER A 623 -4.36 15.75 9.29
N VAL A 624 -4.52 14.89 8.28
CA VAL A 624 -5.22 13.62 8.45
C VAL A 624 -4.44 12.64 9.32
N SER A 625 -3.10 12.61 9.23
CA SER A 625 -2.28 11.78 10.12
C SER A 625 -2.40 12.17 11.60
N TYR A 626 -2.59 13.47 11.89
CA TYR A 626 -2.90 13.93 13.24
C TYR A 626 -4.29 13.48 13.68
N LEU A 627 -5.29 13.60 12.81
CA LEU A 627 -6.65 13.14 13.12
C LEU A 627 -6.70 11.63 13.35
N GLU A 628 -6.00 10.81 12.55
CA GLU A 628 -5.89 9.35 12.72
C GLU A 628 -5.40 8.96 14.12
N LYS A 629 -4.51 9.77 14.72
CA LYS A 629 -3.98 9.56 16.08
C LYS A 629 -4.79 10.21 17.19
N GLY A 630 -5.86 10.91 16.86
CA GLY A 630 -6.67 11.67 17.81
C GLY A 630 -5.97 12.93 18.34
N PHE A 631 -5.14 13.59 17.52
CA PHE A 631 -4.48 14.84 17.88
C PHE A 631 -5.28 16.04 17.35
N THR A 632 -5.47 17.05 18.20
CA THR A 632 -5.94 18.36 17.74
C THR A 632 -4.86 19.05 16.92
N ILE A 633 -5.20 20.14 16.23
CA ILE A 633 -4.30 20.77 15.26
C ILE A 633 -4.16 22.27 15.53
N LEU A 634 -2.94 22.73 15.76
CA LEU A 634 -2.57 24.14 15.77
C LEU A 634 -2.30 24.58 14.32
N CYS A 635 -3.05 25.54 13.80
CA CYS A 635 -2.91 26.02 12.41
C CYS A 635 -3.27 27.50 12.26
N PHE A 636 -2.89 28.11 11.14
CA PHE A 636 -3.26 29.50 10.86
C PHE A 636 -4.77 29.64 10.59
N ARG A 637 -5.34 30.78 11.01
CA ARG A 637 -6.78 31.05 10.94
C ARG A 637 -7.35 30.97 9.52
N ASP A 638 -6.57 31.40 8.54
CA ASP A 638 -6.88 31.41 7.11
C ASP A 638 -6.47 30.12 6.38
N SER A 639 -5.91 29.13 7.09
CA SER A 639 -5.52 27.87 6.47
C SER A 639 -6.75 27.04 6.05
N PRO A 640 -6.65 26.27 4.95
CA PRO A 640 -7.74 25.39 4.51
C PRO A 640 -8.05 24.30 5.56
N VAL A 641 -7.07 23.92 6.36
CA VAL A 641 -7.22 22.97 7.48
C VAL A 641 -8.17 23.53 8.54
N ASN A 642 -8.03 24.81 8.91
CA ASN A 642 -8.92 25.45 9.88
C ASN A 642 -10.34 25.60 9.33
N ARG A 643 -10.50 25.97 8.05
CA ARG A 643 -11.85 26.07 7.45
C ARG A 643 -12.57 24.73 7.48
N LEU A 644 -11.87 23.66 7.10
CA LEU A 644 -12.49 22.33 6.98
C LEU A 644 -12.73 21.67 8.34
N PHE A 645 -11.74 21.70 9.24
CA PHE A 645 -11.79 20.94 10.49
C PHE A 645 -12.09 21.79 11.72
N GLY A 646 -12.00 23.11 11.65
CA GLY A 646 -12.34 24.00 12.76
C GLY A 646 -13.80 23.90 13.22
N PRO A 647 -14.79 23.77 12.32
CA PRO A 647 -16.18 23.51 12.73
C PRO A 647 -16.36 22.22 13.54
N LEU A 648 -15.41 21.29 13.51
CA LEU A 648 -15.43 20.03 14.26
C LEU A 648 -14.79 20.16 15.66
N GLY A 649 -14.25 21.32 16.01
CA GLY A 649 -13.61 21.56 17.31
C GLY A 649 -12.22 20.91 17.47
N VAL A 650 -11.59 20.49 16.36
CA VAL A 650 -10.27 19.84 16.39
C VAL A 650 -9.12 20.75 15.99
N THR A 651 -9.39 22.01 15.64
CA THR A 651 -8.35 23.00 15.31
C THR A 651 -8.29 24.11 16.34
N PHE A 652 -7.09 24.63 16.52
CA PHE A 652 -6.79 25.83 17.27
C PHE A 652 -6.17 26.84 16.31
N ALA A 653 -6.96 27.84 15.92
CA ALA A 653 -6.54 28.87 15.00
C ALA A 653 -5.66 29.92 15.68
N THR A 654 -4.54 30.28 15.04
CA THR A 654 -3.62 31.36 15.42
C THR A 654 -3.36 32.32 14.25
N GLY A 655 -2.81 33.51 14.52
CA GLY A 655 -2.18 34.36 13.51
C GLY A 655 -0.69 34.03 13.30
N TYR A 656 -0.02 34.83 12.49
CA TYR A 656 1.37 34.62 12.02
C TYR A 656 2.45 35.11 12.99
N GLU A 657 2.10 36.00 13.91
CA GLU A 657 3.03 36.56 14.88
C GLU A 657 3.30 35.56 16.01
N SER A 658 4.57 35.43 16.43
CA SER A 658 4.99 34.47 17.47
C SER A 658 4.24 34.65 18.80
N GLY A 659 3.88 35.89 19.17
CA GLY A 659 3.08 36.16 20.36
C GLY A 659 1.66 35.59 20.31
N GLU A 660 1.03 35.58 19.13
CA GLU A 660 -0.29 34.96 18.95
C GLU A 660 -0.19 33.43 18.98
N VAL A 661 0.89 32.88 18.44
CA VAL A 661 1.20 31.44 18.50
C VAL A 661 1.34 31.03 19.97
N THR A 662 2.15 31.74 20.76
CA THR A 662 2.34 31.50 22.20
C THR A 662 1.01 31.53 22.96
N ALA A 663 0.19 32.57 22.74
CA ALA A 663 -1.11 32.69 23.40
C ALA A 663 -2.07 31.53 23.03
N THR A 664 -2.03 31.10 21.77
CA THR A 664 -2.84 29.97 21.30
C THR A 664 -2.38 28.66 21.92
N MET A 665 -1.08 28.43 22.02
CA MET A 665 -0.51 27.24 22.69
C MET A 665 -0.88 27.20 24.18
N ALA A 666 -0.93 28.35 24.85
CA ALA A 666 -1.43 28.47 26.22
C ALA A 666 -2.86 27.95 26.37
N ARG A 667 -3.72 28.41 25.45
CA ARG A 667 -5.13 28.00 25.40
C ARG A 667 -5.26 26.49 25.16
N VAL A 668 -4.50 25.94 24.21
CA VAL A 668 -4.49 24.49 23.93
C VAL A 668 -4.11 23.68 25.17
N ALA A 669 -3.10 24.12 25.92
CA ALA A 669 -2.66 23.43 27.13
C ALA A 669 -3.71 23.49 28.26
N ALA A 670 -4.46 24.58 28.35
CA ALA A 670 -5.49 24.79 29.38
C ALA A 670 -6.83 24.12 29.04
N GLU A 671 -7.21 24.04 27.77
CA GLU A 671 -8.53 23.53 27.35
C GLU A 671 -8.58 21.99 27.25
N SER A 672 -9.61 21.40 27.87
CA SER A 672 -9.97 19.99 27.65
C SER A 672 -11.07 19.90 26.59
N ASN A 673 -10.71 19.60 25.34
CA ASN A 673 -11.70 19.42 24.27
C ASN A 673 -12.28 18.00 24.30
N HIS A 674 -13.60 17.90 24.44
CA HIS A 674 -14.33 16.66 24.22
C HIS A 674 -14.61 16.50 22.72
N VAL A 675 -13.76 15.72 22.05
CA VAL A 675 -13.85 15.44 20.62
C VAL A 675 -14.41 14.03 20.39
N SER A 676 -15.44 13.92 19.55
CA SER A 676 -15.97 12.64 19.08
C SER A 676 -15.11 12.11 17.92
N TRP A 677 -13.98 11.49 18.26
CA TRP A 677 -13.00 11.01 17.26
C TRP A 677 -13.59 9.99 16.27
N GLN A 678 -14.47 9.10 16.74
CA GLN A 678 -15.12 8.11 15.87
C GLN A 678 -15.98 8.77 14.78
N GLU A 679 -16.75 9.80 15.13
CA GLU A 679 -17.57 10.52 14.15
C GLU A 679 -16.71 11.23 13.11
N ILE A 680 -15.60 11.85 13.54
CA ILE A 680 -14.64 12.49 12.64
C ILE A 680 -14.02 11.47 11.70
N TRP A 681 -13.60 10.31 12.23
CA TRP A 681 -12.99 9.26 11.42
C TRP A 681 -13.95 8.70 10.36
N GLN A 682 -15.22 8.51 10.72
CA GLN A 682 -16.24 8.06 9.78
C GLN A 682 -16.52 9.11 8.69
N LYS A 683 -16.76 10.36 9.09
CA LYS A 683 -17.14 11.46 8.20
C LYS A 683 -16.04 11.88 7.23
N HIS A 684 -14.78 11.70 7.61
CA HIS A 684 -13.62 12.08 6.80
C HIS A 684 -12.83 10.87 6.29
N SER A 685 -13.44 9.68 6.22
CA SER A 685 -12.81 8.46 5.72
C SER A 685 -12.50 8.51 4.22
N TRP A 686 -11.64 7.60 3.75
CA TRP A 686 -11.43 7.38 2.31
C TRP A 686 -12.71 6.97 1.59
N ALA A 687 -13.60 6.22 2.24
CA ALA A 687 -14.91 5.85 1.70
C ALA A 687 -15.79 7.07 1.41
N GLU A 688 -15.87 8.03 2.34
CA GLU A 688 -16.60 9.29 2.11
C GLU A 688 -15.93 10.14 1.02
N ARG A 689 -14.60 10.14 0.97
CA ARG A 689 -13.87 10.79 -0.13
C ARG A 689 -14.19 10.15 -1.48
N LEU A 690 -14.29 8.82 -1.56
CA LEU A 690 -14.65 8.11 -2.78
C LEU A 690 -16.09 8.45 -3.23
N LYS A 691 -17.04 8.50 -2.30
CA LYS A 691 -18.41 8.99 -2.60
C LYS A 691 -18.40 10.40 -3.17
N LYS A 692 -17.57 11.29 -2.61
CA LYS A 692 -17.40 12.64 -3.15
C LYS A 692 -16.79 12.64 -4.55
N ILE A 693 -15.79 11.79 -4.82
CA ILE A 693 -15.25 11.62 -6.18
C ILE A 693 -16.35 11.20 -7.15
N GLN A 694 -17.18 10.22 -6.79
CA GLN A 694 -18.28 9.77 -7.64
C GLN A 694 -19.31 10.87 -7.92
N ALA A 695 -19.57 11.74 -6.95
CA ALA A 695 -20.49 12.86 -7.12
C ALA A 695 -19.91 13.99 -7.98
N LEU A 696 -18.59 14.20 -7.92
CA LEU A 696 -17.90 15.25 -8.68
C LEU A 696 -17.48 14.81 -10.08
N ALA A 697 -17.22 13.52 -10.29
CA ALA A 697 -16.83 12.99 -11.58
C ALA A 697 -18.03 13.03 -12.54
N VAL A 698 -17.88 13.74 -13.66
CA VAL A 698 -18.87 13.79 -14.74
C VAL A 698 -18.32 13.14 -16.00
N THR A 699 -19.20 12.77 -16.92
CA THR A 699 -18.82 12.33 -18.25
C THR A 699 -18.51 13.56 -19.09
N ALA A 700 -17.34 13.62 -19.72
CA ALA A 700 -17.03 14.70 -20.65
C ALA A 700 -18.02 14.69 -21.83
N GLU A 701 -18.80 15.77 -22.01
CA GLU A 701 -19.72 15.92 -23.15
C GLU A 701 -18.93 16.22 -24.43
N ARG A 702 -18.90 15.29 -25.39
CA ARG A 702 -18.16 15.48 -26.65
C ARG A 702 -18.85 14.89 -27.87
N GLU A 703 -18.81 15.63 -28.98
CA GLU A 703 -19.02 15.08 -30.32
C GLU A 703 -17.81 14.23 -30.70
N LEU A 704 -18.03 12.94 -31.00
CA LEU A 704 -17.01 12.05 -31.57
C LEU A 704 -16.41 12.70 -32.82
N ARG A 705 -15.09 12.95 -32.83
CA ARG A 705 -14.34 13.42 -34.00
C ARG A 705 -13.60 12.30 -34.69
#